data_AF-A0AAD3YD59-F1
#
_entry.id   AF-A0AAD3YD59-F1
#
_cell.length_a   1.000
_cell.length_b   1.000
_cell.length_c   1.000
_cell.angle_alpha   90.00
_cell.angle_beta   90.00
_cell.angle_gamma   90.00
#
_symmetry.space_group_name_H-M   'P 1'
#
loop_
_entity.id
_entity.type
_entity.pdbx_description
1 polymer ?
#
loop_
_entity_poly.entity_id
_entity_poly.type
_entity_poly.pdbx_seq_one_letter_code
_entity_poly.pdbx_strand_id
1 'polypeptide(L)'
;MSYRDKPEDLAAAEEYELGTRDSEPLLPRYGDQERLPSPSPASAKRQHRRRRFPFLCIGLSVALVLLCFMGSAVYYKKNGGDLSAIEDKIPAPVKSWADSVFGDKGGANDDKNFPTDIGYAGPTPTGAEAALVVTAPAFPLYSGVSPLIRPTTDREDFDMMRHWGNLSPYRSVKSHGLKESSQAIPDHCELEEIHWLQRHGARYPTTNPSGPAGLSERLKQGGKWNASGALSFLNDWEYKLGAELLTPFGRSQLYNLGVAARVKYGFLLDRMKDRLPVFRTETQDRMLRSAQNFAAGFFGIPTEGQYHLEVMIEWPGFNTTLAPYHSCPNDLKVYPNVRAKVAEWEKVFLRKAHKRLQKYMDGYELSLHDVVNMMDMCPYETVALGHSSFCSLFTHKEWRGYQYRNDIFWWYAASFGAPVARAEGLGWMQELTARLTHTPLTQFNSSVNSTLHNDIHFPVNEPLYVDFTHDTTFAQLLPTLNLTTFASQGPPPLDHIPKKWSFVSSKFAPFATNLQVQVLSCSAQRPTPVEGMNQEGWWPFSSTDEEETVETEFDKRDADSDDDSSSDDEDSDDDDGDETPEPADTREPADKRRYVRIILNDAPVPLTGIRGCKKDSDGLCEIEAFVSSMHTLIGETDFAQACHGDYDFNAEVMDGRPLLHAAPRLRAMADEIVAKLFGRDPPPLEPKAPWDAALKPQIAALPEHRFVVAALHLANDDIYACHDIVQADEGEPTADLMHALLHRREGDAFNSKYWFSRMRRHALCPQPVEAKKFVDACSRRDEGVVDKQWDELRELVSWVRVTFTSP
;
A
#
# COMPACT_ATOMS: atom_id res chain seq x y z
N MET A 1 -30.93 49.72 -16.09
CA MET A 1 -31.96 49.29 -17.06
C MET A 1 -32.45 47.93 -16.61
N SER A 2 -33.72 47.85 -16.23
CA SER A 2 -34.40 46.62 -15.82
C SER A 2 -34.76 45.82 -17.07
N TYR A 3 -34.57 44.50 -17.06
CA TYR A 3 -35.50 43.59 -17.71
C TYR A 3 -35.67 42.34 -16.84
N ARG A 4 -36.88 42.22 -16.28
CA ARG A 4 -37.53 40.95 -15.93
C ARG A 4 -37.88 40.24 -17.23
N ASP A 5 -37.82 38.92 -17.26
CA ASP A 5 -38.98 38.13 -17.69
C ASP A 5 -38.96 36.72 -17.09
N LYS A 6 -40.17 36.20 -16.93
CA LYS A 6 -40.60 35.06 -16.13
C LYS A 6 -40.61 33.76 -16.94
N PRO A 7 -40.75 32.60 -16.26
CA PRO A 7 -40.44 31.28 -16.77
C PRO A 7 -41.72 30.49 -17.11
N GLU A 8 -42.08 30.36 -18.37
CA GLU A 8 -43.06 29.39 -18.86
C GLU A 8 -42.66 29.07 -20.31
N ASP A 9 -41.87 28.00 -20.53
CA ASP A 9 -41.73 27.28 -21.81
C ASP A 9 -40.59 26.24 -21.71
N LEU A 10 -40.75 25.20 -20.90
CA LEU A 10 -40.03 23.92 -21.06
C LEU A 10 -40.84 22.80 -20.37
N ALA A 11 -42.01 22.49 -20.92
CA ALA A 11 -42.76 21.29 -20.59
C ALA A 11 -43.15 20.58 -21.90
N ALA A 12 -42.28 19.70 -22.35
CA ALA A 12 -42.60 18.61 -23.27
C ALA A 12 -41.60 17.49 -22.99
N ALA A 13 -41.98 16.62 -22.05
CA ALA A 13 -41.32 15.35 -21.81
C ALA A 13 -41.79 14.36 -22.89
N GLU A 14 -40.86 13.80 -23.64
CA GLU A 14 -41.10 12.54 -24.38
C GLU A 14 -40.78 11.38 -23.43
N GLU A 15 -41.82 10.63 -23.09
CA GLU A 15 -41.76 9.33 -22.44
C GLU A 15 -40.96 8.34 -23.31
N TYR A 16 -39.92 7.73 -22.75
CA TYR A 16 -39.37 6.49 -23.27
C TYR A 16 -39.94 5.35 -22.42
N GLU A 17 -40.85 4.57 -23.00
CA GLU A 17 -41.37 3.34 -22.43
C GLU A 17 -40.26 2.28 -22.31
N LEU A 18 -39.97 1.86 -21.09
CA LEU A 18 -39.15 0.68 -20.80
C LEU A 18 -39.97 -0.57 -21.07
N GLY A 19 -39.67 -1.26 -22.17
CA GLY A 19 -40.21 -2.58 -22.47
C GLY A 19 -39.84 -3.59 -21.40
N THR A 20 -40.87 -4.15 -20.76
CA THR A 20 -40.78 -5.25 -19.81
C THR A 20 -40.36 -6.54 -20.49
N ARG A 21 -39.20 -7.10 -20.10
CA ARG A 21 -38.92 -8.53 -20.17
C ARG A 21 -38.27 -8.98 -18.86
N ASP A 22 -38.92 -9.95 -18.25
CA ASP A 22 -38.53 -10.79 -17.11
C ASP A 22 -37.06 -11.26 -17.21
N SER A 23 -36.29 -11.60 -16.18
CA SER A 23 -36.32 -11.44 -14.72
C SER A 23 -35.12 -12.26 -14.22
N GLU A 24 -34.05 -11.64 -13.69
CA GLU A 24 -33.08 -12.32 -12.81
C GLU A 24 -32.27 -11.28 -12.04
N PRO A 25 -32.17 -11.36 -10.70
CA PRO A 25 -31.35 -10.42 -9.92
C PRO A 25 -29.86 -10.79 -9.97
N LEU A 26 -29.01 -9.79 -10.22
CA LEU A 26 -27.54 -9.84 -10.26
C LEU A 26 -26.88 -10.06 -8.87
N LEU A 27 -27.58 -10.64 -7.91
CA LEU A 27 -27.07 -10.88 -6.55
C LEU A 27 -27.04 -12.37 -6.22
N PRO A 28 -26.04 -12.88 -5.47
CA PRO A 28 -26.00 -14.26 -5.04
C PRO A 28 -27.24 -14.61 -4.20
N ARG A 29 -27.93 -15.71 -4.55
CA ARG A 29 -28.97 -16.30 -3.71
C ARG A 29 -28.31 -16.95 -2.50
N TYR A 30 -28.54 -16.40 -1.31
CA TYR A 30 -28.36 -17.15 -0.06
C TYR A 30 -29.47 -18.21 0.02
N GLY A 31 -29.07 -19.46 0.24
CA GLY A 31 -29.96 -20.62 0.26
C GLY A 31 -31.11 -20.49 1.26
N ASP A 32 -32.26 -21.05 0.86
CA ASP A 32 -33.46 -21.15 1.67
C ASP A 32 -33.17 -21.90 2.99
N GLN A 33 -33.08 -21.15 4.09
CA GLN A 33 -33.41 -21.67 5.41
C GLN A 33 -34.85 -21.29 5.74
N GLU A 34 -35.61 -22.30 6.17
CA GLU A 34 -37.01 -22.27 6.54
C GLU A 34 -37.45 -20.96 7.22
N ARG A 35 -38.39 -20.27 6.58
CA ARG A 35 -39.11 -19.13 7.21
C ARG A 35 -39.87 -19.63 8.42
N LEU A 36 -39.32 -19.40 9.62
CA LEU A 36 -40.13 -19.34 10.82
C LEU A 36 -41.02 -18.09 10.74
N PRO A 37 -42.34 -18.20 10.99
CA PRO A 37 -43.23 -17.05 10.88
C PRO A 37 -42.90 -16.02 11.96
N SER A 38 -42.78 -14.76 11.56
CA SER A 38 -42.60 -13.62 12.46
C SER A 38 -43.74 -13.58 13.50
N PRO A 39 -43.44 -13.36 14.79
CA PRO A 39 -44.49 -13.28 15.80
C PRO A 39 -45.32 -12.02 15.61
N SER A 40 -46.63 -12.23 15.44
CA SER A 40 -47.65 -11.18 15.42
C SER A 40 -47.65 -10.37 16.73
N PRO A 41 -47.96 -9.06 16.71
CA PRO A 41 -47.99 -8.23 17.91
C PRO A 41 -49.29 -8.46 18.69
N ALA A 42 -49.42 -9.63 19.33
CA ALA A 42 -50.59 -10.00 20.11
C ALA A 42 -50.25 -10.88 21.32
N SER A 43 -49.32 -10.44 22.18
CA SER A 43 -49.15 -11.07 23.51
C SER A 43 -48.84 -10.10 24.65
N ALA A 44 -48.43 -8.87 24.38
CA ALA A 44 -48.13 -7.89 25.46
C ALA A 44 -49.37 -7.30 26.18
N LYS A 45 -50.60 -7.67 25.80
CA LYS A 45 -51.83 -7.12 26.41
C LYS A 45 -52.32 -7.86 27.66
N ARG A 46 -51.72 -8.99 28.07
CA ARG A 46 -52.22 -9.76 29.23
C ARG A 46 -51.42 -9.65 30.52
N GLN A 47 -50.20 -9.12 30.51
CA GLN A 47 -49.41 -8.90 31.73
C GLN A 47 -49.51 -7.49 32.34
N HIS A 48 -50.15 -6.54 31.64
CA HIS A 48 -50.23 -5.14 32.08
C HIS A 48 -51.29 -4.84 33.16
N ARG A 49 -52.05 -5.84 33.63
CA ARG A 49 -53.22 -5.61 34.51
C ARG A 49 -52.97 -5.80 36.01
N ARG A 50 -51.74 -6.08 36.47
CA ARG A 50 -51.44 -6.25 37.91
C ARG A 50 -50.33 -5.35 38.50
N ARG A 51 -49.82 -4.36 37.77
CA ARG A 51 -48.82 -3.38 38.29
C ARG A 51 -49.20 -1.91 38.08
N ARG A 52 -50.49 -1.57 37.95
CA ARG A 52 -50.95 -0.18 37.68
C ARG A 52 -51.37 0.64 38.90
N PHE A 53 -51.24 0.12 40.13
CA PHE A 53 -51.65 0.88 41.31
C PHE A 53 -50.59 1.83 41.91
N PRO A 54 -49.26 1.57 41.87
CA PRO A 54 -48.29 2.52 42.44
C PRO A 54 -47.89 3.65 41.45
N PHE A 55 -48.00 3.45 40.14
CA PHE A 55 -47.57 4.46 39.15
C PHE A 55 -48.57 5.61 38.95
N LEU A 56 -49.86 5.39 39.21
CA LEU A 56 -50.87 6.45 39.10
C LEU A 56 -50.71 7.49 40.23
N CYS A 57 -50.35 7.04 41.44
CA CYS A 57 -50.10 7.92 42.59
C CYS A 57 -48.81 8.73 42.43
N ILE A 58 -47.76 8.14 41.83
CA ILE A 58 -46.50 8.87 41.52
C ILE A 58 -46.75 9.90 40.42
N GLY A 59 -47.48 9.54 39.35
CA GLY A 59 -47.84 10.47 38.28
C GLY A 59 -48.67 11.66 38.75
N LEU A 60 -49.66 11.44 39.63
CA LEU A 60 -50.45 12.51 40.23
C LEU A 60 -49.61 13.39 41.17
N SER A 61 -48.67 12.82 41.92
CA SER A 61 -47.78 13.58 42.81
C SER A 61 -46.81 14.46 42.03
N VAL A 62 -46.21 13.94 40.95
CA VAL A 62 -45.32 14.71 40.06
C VAL A 62 -46.08 15.81 39.33
N ALA A 63 -47.30 15.54 38.86
CA ALA A 63 -48.14 16.55 38.23
C ALA A 63 -48.53 17.67 39.20
N LEU A 64 -48.83 17.34 40.47
CA LEU A 64 -49.13 18.34 41.49
C LEU A 64 -47.91 19.22 41.82
N VAL A 65 -46.72 18.61 41.91
CA VAL A 65 -45.46 19.35 42.13
C VAL A 65 -45.15 20.27 40.96
N LEU A 66 -45.33 19.80 39.72
CA LEU A 66 -45.12 20.61 38.51
C LEU A 66 -46.14 21.77 38.41
N LEU A 67 -47.40 21.53 38.78
CA LEU A 67 -48.41 22.59 38.85
C LEU A 67 -48.11 23.62 39.95
N CYS A 68 -47.59 23.19 41.10
CA CYS A 68 -47.12 24.09 42.15
C CYS A 68 -45.89 24.90 41.72
N PHE A 69 -44.94 24.30 40.99
CA PHE A 69 -43.77 25.01 40.44
C PHE A 69 -44.18 26.03 39.38
N MET A 70 -45.08 25.65 38.47
CA MET A 70 -45.63 26.54 37.44
C MET A 70 -46.42 27.69 38.07
N GLY A 71 -47.26 27.41 39.07
CA GLY A 71 -48.00 28.44 39.81
C GLY A 71 -47.07 29.40 40.57
N SER A 72 -46.00 28.88 41.16
CA SER A 72 -44.99 29.69 41.87
C SER A 72 -44.17 30.54 40.90
N ALA A 73 -43.78 30.01 39.74
CA ALA A 73 -43.06 30.75 38.71
C ALA A 73 -43.91 31.89 38.10
N VAL A 74 -45.20 31.66 37.89
CA VAL A 74 -46.14 32.70 37.41
C VAL A 74 -46.36 33.78 38.49
N TYR A 75 -46.48 33.39 39.76
CA TYR A 75 -46.58 34.33 40.88
C TYR A 75 -45.32 35.19 41.04
N TYR A 76 -44.12 34.58 40.93
CA TYR A 76 -42.84 35.27 41.05
C TYR A 76 -42.59 36.27 39.90
N LYS A 77 -42.94 35.88 38.66
CA LYS A 77 -42.84 36.74 37.48
C LYS A 77 -43.80 37.93 37.54
N LYS A 78 -45.02 37.73 38.08
CA LYS A 78 -46.03 38.79 38.22
C LYS A 78 -45.66 39.83 39.29
N ASN A 79 -44.80 39.47 40.25
CA ASN A 79 -44.27 40.36 41.29
C ASN A 79 -42.86 40.91 40.97
N GLY A 80 -42.41 40.83 39.71
CA GLY A 80 -41.18 41.48 39.24
C GLY A 80 -39.87 40.75 39.54
N GLY A 81 -39.91 39.46 39.88
CA GLY A 81 -38.70 38.65 40.07
C GLY A 81 -38.09 38.17 38.74
N ASP A 82 -36.77 38.27 38.61
CA ASP A 82 -36.00 37.74 37.49
C ASP A 82 -35.80 36.20 37.64
N LEU A 83 -36.19 35.45 36.62
CA LEU A 83 -36.13 33.98 36.58
C LEU A 83 -34.74 33.44 36.26
N SER A 84 -33.82 34.29 35.79
CA SER A 84 -32.41 33.93 35.51
C SER A 84 -31.68 33.42 36.77
N ALA A 85 -32.08 33.87 37.96
CA ALA A 85 -31.46 33.47 39.23
C ALA A 85 -31.85 32.05 39.73
N ILE A 86 -32.77 31.36 39.04
CA ILE A 86 -33.22 29.99 39.40
C ILE A 86 -32.53 28.92 38.52
N GLU A 87 -31.97 29.31 37.37
CA GLU A 87 -31.34 28.41 36.41
C GLU A 87 -30.11 27.68 36.99
N ASP A 88 -29.36 28.35 37.87
CA ASP A 88 -28.22 27.80 38.61
C ASP A 88 -28.60 26.90 39.81
N LYS A 89 -29.89 26.80 40.14
CA LYS A 89 -30.39 26.02 41.27
C LYS A 89 -31.14 24.74 40.87
N ILE A 90 -31.27 24.47 39.57
CA ILE A 90 -31.86 23.22 39.08
C ILE A 90 -30.81 22.11 39.20
N PRO A 91 -31.11 21.00 39.90
CA PRO A 91 -30.18 19.88 39.99
C PRO A 91 -29.81 19.37 38.60
N ALA A 92 -28.52 19.16 38.34
CA ALA A 92 -27.98 18.70 37.05
C ALA A 92 -28.74 17.50 36.43
N PRO A 93 -29.24 16.49 37.19
CA PRO A 93 -30.02 15.39 36.62
C PRO A 93 -31.35 15.83 36.01
N VAL A 94 -31.98 16.87 36.57
CA VAL A 94 -33.27 17.39 36.10
C VAL A 94 -33.07 18.24 34.85
N LYS A 95 -31.97 19.00 34.80
CA LYS A 95 -31.57 19.77 33.60
C LYS A 95 -31.23 18.82 32.44
N SER A 96 -30.40 17.81 32.70
CA SER A 96 -30.07 16.76 31.72
C SER A 96 -31.31 16.01 31.23
N TRP A 97 -32.24 15.67 32.12
CA TRP A 97 -33.50 15.04 31.72
C TRP A 97 -34.36 15.99 30.87
N ALA A 98 -34.52 17.25 31.28
CA ALA A 98 -35.27 18.26 30.51
C ALA A 98 -34.65 18.52 29.13
N ASP A 99 -33.32 18.60 29.02
CA ASP A 99 -32.61 18.76 27.75
C ASP A 99 -32.75 17.50 26.87
N SER A 100 -32.81 16.30 27.46
CA SER A 100 -33.07 15.07 26.68
C SER A 100 -34.52 14.91 26.19
N VAL A 101 -35.49 15.53 26.89
CA VAL A 101 -36.93 15.37 26.60
C VAL A 101 -37.47 16.55 25.78
N PHE A 102 -36.93 17.75 25.98
CA PHE A 102 -37.39 19.00 25.37
C PHE A 102 -36.29 19.80 24.68
N GLY A 103 -35.03 19.35 24.77
CA GLY A 103 -33.95 19.96 23.99
C GLY A 103 -34.15 19.71 22.51
N ASP A 104 -33.90 20.76 21.74
CA ASP A 104 -33.99 20.77 20.29
C ASP A 104 -33.14 19.62 19.72
N LYS A 105 -33.74 18.72 18.94
CA LYS A 105 -33.02 17.64 18.25
C LYS A 105 -32.36 18.12 16.95
N GLY A 106 -32.31 19.43 16.71
CA GLY A 106 -31.41 20.00 15.71
C GLY A 106 -29.97 19.65 16.09
N GLY A 107 -29.22 19.04 15.17
CA GLY A 107 -27.80 18.75 15.38
C GLY A 107 -27.09 19.98 15.95
N ALA A 108 -26.08 19.77 16.80
CA ALA A 108 -25.47 20.77 17.67
C ALA A 108 -24.90 22.04 17.00
N ASN A 109 -25.09 22.25 15.69
CA ASN A 109 -24.60 23.36 14.88
C ASN A 109 -25.62 23.94 13.88
N ASP A 110 -26.91 23.57 13.92
CA ASP A 110 -27.86 24.13 12.95
C ASP A 110 -28.17 25.59 13.31
N ASP A 111 -27.85 26.52 12.40
CA ASP A 111 -28.15 27.94 12.60
C ASP A 111 -29.67 28.08 12.68
N LYS A 112 -30.17 28.60 13.80
CA LYS A 112 -31.62 28.77 14.01
C LYS A 112 -32.30 29.62 12.94
N ASN A 113 -31.56 30.48 12.26
CA ASN A 113 -32.07 31.29 11.14
C ASN A 113 -31.97 30.56 9.79
N PHE A 114 -31.10 29.56 9.67
CA PHE A 114 -30.88 28.79 8.45
C PHE A 114 -30.86 27.28 8.75
N PRO A 115 -31.95 26.71 9.29
CA PRO A 115 -32.01 25.30 9.61
C PRO A 115 -31.86 24.44 8.35
N THR A 116 -31.03 23.41 8.45
CA THR A 116 -30.79 22.42 7.41
C THR A 116 -31.79 21.26 7.49
N ASP A 117 -32.27 20.93 8.69
CA ASP A 117 -33.41 20.03 8.88
C ASP A 117 -34.69 20.84 9.13
N ILE A 118 -35.48 21.01 8.08
CA ILE A 118 -36.77 21.71 8.14
C ILE A 118 -37.96 20.75 8.20
N GLY A 119 -37.74 19.43 8.30
CA GLY A 119 -38.81 18.43 8.42
C GLY A 119 -39.59 18.13 7.13
N TYR A 120 -39.07 18.50 5.95
CA TYR A 120 -39.71 18.28 4.64
C TYR A 120 -38.79 17.61 3.62
N ALA A 121 -37.95 16.66 4.06
CA ALA A 121 -36.99 15.97 3.18
C ALA A 121 -37.64 15.05 2.12
N GLY A 122 -38.94 14.74 2.24
CA GLY A 122 -39.61 13.76 1.39
C GLY A 122 -39.21 12.32 1.73
N PRO A 123 -39.56 11.33 0.89
CA PRO A 123 -39.17 9.94 1.10
C PRO A 123 -37.66 9.73 0.85
N THR A 124 -36.97 9.09 1.78
CA THR A 124 -35.52 8.83 1.72
C THR A 124 -35.15 7.34 1.86
N PRO A 125 -35.76 6.40 1.12
CA PRO A 125 -35.31 5.00 1.15
C PRO A 125 -33.92 4.87 0.52
N THR A 126 -33.04 4.09 1.14
CA THR A 126 -31.71 3.76 0.58
C THR A 126 -31.77 2.47 -0.24
N GLY A 127 -30.85 2.31 -1.19
CA GLY A 127 -30.67 1.08 -1.98
C GLY A 127 -29.81 0.04 -1.28
N ALA A 128 -29.54 -1.07 -1.97
CA ALA A 128 -28.55 -2.05 -1.55
C ALA A 128 -27.12 -1.50 -1.68
N GLU A 129 -26.20 -2.03 -0.87
CA GLU A 129 -24.80 -1.66 -0.94
C GLU A 129 -24.13 -2.13 -2.24
N ALA A 130 -23.27 -1.28 -2.79
CA ALA A 130 -22.54 -1.58 -4.02
C ALA A 130 -21.35 -2.54 -3.76
N ALA A 131 -21.08 -3.39 -4.74
CA ALA A 131 -20.01 -4.39 -4.73
C ALA A 131 -19.25 -4.41 -6.06
N LEU A 132 -18.78 -3.24 -6.53
CA LEU A 132 -18.19 -3.10 -7.87
C LEU A 132 -17.02 -4.07 -8.10
N VAL A 133 -16.16 -4.29 -7.09
CA VAL A 133 -14.98 -5.17 -7.21
C VAL A 133 -15.31 -6.63 -7.45
N VAL A 134 -16.54 -7.05 -7.13
CA VAL A 134 -17.01 -8.44 -7.28
C VAL A 134 -17.95 -8.59 -8.48
N THR A 135 -18.66 -7.53 -8.87
CA THR A 135 -19.77 -7.61 -9.84
C THR A 135 -19.42 -7.04 -11.22
N ALA A 136 -18.42 -6.16 -11.31
CA ALA A 136 -18.10 -5.49 -12.57
C ALA A 136 -17.12 -6.32 -13.43
N PRO A 137 -17.36 -6.45 -14.74
CA PRO A 137 -16.44 -7.16 -15.64
C PRO A 137 -15.16 -6.37 -15.95
N ALA A 138 -15.16 -5.06 -15.69
CA ALA A 138 -14.01 -4.18 -15.93
C ALA A 138 -14.04 -2.95 -15.02
N PHE A 139 -12.86 -2.38 -14.77
CA PHE A 139 -12.68 -1.22 -13.89
C PHE A 139 -12.16 -0.02 -14.68
N PRO A 140 -12.80 1.16 -14.58
CA PRO A 140 -12.27 2.35 -15.20
C PRO A 140 -10.97 2.77 -14.48
N LEU A 141 -9.93 3.07 -15.25
CA LEU A 141 -8.72 3.69 -14.71
C LEU A 141 -9.00 5.17 -14.42
N TYR A 142 -8.73 5.59 -13.19
CA TYR A 142 -8.85 6.98 -12.79
C TYR A 142 -7.64 7.79 -13.25
N SER A 143 -7.88 8.87 -14.00
CA SER A 143 -6.89 9.88 -14.34
C SER A 143 -7.33 11.29 -13.93
N GLY A 144 -8.33 11.39 -13.05
CA GLY A 144 -9.07 12.62 -12.78
C GLY A 144 -8.20 13.70 -12.15
N VAL A 145 -7.88 14.71 -12.96
CA VAL A 145 -7.14 15.92 -12.54
C VAL A 145 -7.99 17.18 -12.69
N SER A 146 -9.28 17.07 -13.00
CA SER A 146 -10.18 18.24 -13.03
C SER A 146 -10.31 18.86 -11.63
N PRO A 147 -10.32 20.21 -11.49
CA PRO A 147 -10.34 21.24 -12.54
C PRO A 147 -8.95 21.76 -12.93
N LEU A 148 -7.87 21.02 -12.66
CA LEU A 148 -6.50 21.45 -12.94
C LEU A 148 -6.24 21.47 -14.45
N ILE A 149 -5.52 22.50 -14.91
CA ILE A 149 -5.05 22.60 -16.28
C ILE A 149 -3.78 21.74 -16.39
N ARG A 150 -3.83 20.71 -17.24
CA ARG A 150 -2.64 19.93 -17.59
C ARG A 150 -1.62 20.86 -18.27
N PRO A 151 -0.37 20.95 -17.78
CA PRO A 151 0.65 21.75 -18.43
C PRO A 151 0.83 21.32 -19.88
N THR A 152 0.86 22.29 -20.79
CA THR A 152 1.07 22.03 -22.22
C THR A 152 2.46 21.47 -22.47
N THR A 153 2.53 20.39 -23.25
CA THR A 153 3.77 19.71 -23.65
C THR A 153 3.91 19.82 -25.17
N ASP A 154 5.15 19.91 -25.66
CA ASP A 154 5.47 19.92 -27.10
C ASP A 154 5.27 18.54 -27.78
N ARG A 155 4.88 17.53 -27.00
CA ARG A 155 4.50 16.20 -27.48
C ARG A 155 3.20 15.78 -26.83
N GLU A 156 2.27 15.30 -27.65
CA GLU A 156 0.93 14.87 -27.21
C GLU A 156 0.98 13.62 -26.29
N ASP A 157 2.06 12.83 -26.36
CA ASP A 157 2.25 11.57 -25.62
C ASP A 157 2.84 11.72 -24.20
N PHE A 158 3.35 12.90 -23.84
CA PHE A 158 4.03 13.11 -22.55
C PHE A 158 3.11 13.75 -21.50
N ASP A 159 2.77 12.99 -20.46
CA ASP A 159 2.05 13.53 -19.30
C ASP A 159 3.03 13.99 -18.21
N MET A 160 3.22 15.31 -18.11
CA MET A 160 4.10 15.94 -17.12
C MET A 160 3.68 15.65 -15.68
N MET A 161 2.36 15.58 -15.40
CA MET A 161 1.85 15.35 -14.05
C MET A 161 2.26 13.98 -13.49
N ARG A 162 2.60 13.02 -14.36
CA ARG A 162 3.11 11.69 -13.97
C ARG A 162 4.58 11.67 -13.59
N HIS A 163 5.28 12.79 -13.76
CA HIS A 163 6.72 12.94 -13.54
C HIS A 163 7.03 13.92 -12.41
N TRP A 164 6.05 14.23 -11.56
CA TRP A 164 6.22 15.08 -10.38
C TRP A 164 6.59 14.30 -9.12
N GLY A 165 7.01 13.04 -9.24
CA GLY A 165 7.35 12.20 -8.08
C GLY A 165 6.15 12.00 -7.16
N ASN A 166 6.38 12.11 -5.85
CA ASN A 166 5.33 12.06 -4.84
C ASN A 166 4.38 13.27 -4.85
N LEU A 167 4.67 14.33 -5.61
CA LEU A 167 3.80 15.50 -5.79
C LEU A 167 2.80 15.32 -6.95
N SER A 168 2.89 14.20 -7.67
CA SER A 168 1.92 13.86 -8.71
C SER A 168 0.52 13.69 -8.09
N PRO A 169 -0.56 14.19 -8.72
CA PRO A 169 -1.92 13.81 -8.35
C PRO A 169 -2.14 12.29 -8.44
N TYR A 170 -3.03 11.75 -7.60
CA TYR A 170 -3.45 10.35 -7.69
C TYR A 170 -3.96 10.00 -9.09
N ARG A 171 -3.58 8.80 -9.54
CA ARG A 171 -4.13 8.12 -10.71
C ARG A 171 -4.06 6.62 -10.48
N SER A 172 -4.90 5.88 -11.19
CA SER A 172 -4.74 4.44 -11.27
C SER A 172 -3.42 4.10 -11.99
N VAL A 173 -2.69 3.14 -11.44
CA VAL A 173 -1.50 2.56 -12.05
C VAL A 173 -1.95 1.39 -12.91
N LYS A 174 -1.40 1.26 -14.12
CA LYS A 174 -1.72 0.14 -15.01
C LYS A 174 -1.15 -1.18 -14.51
N SER A 175 0.09 -1.15 -14.00
CA SER A 175 0.78 -2.34 -13.48
C SER A 175 2.01 -1.98 -12.65
N HIS A 176 2.26 -2.78 -11.61
CA HIS A 176 3.51 -2.83 -10.82
C HIS A 176 4.39 -4.04 -11.16
N GLY A 177 4.05 -4.81 -12.20
CA GLY A 177 4.80 -6.01 -12.61
C GLY A 177 3.92 -7.14 -13.15
N LEU A 178 2.62 -7.13 -12.82
CA LEU A 178 1.59 -8.03 -13.35
C LEU A 178 0.81 -7.29 -14.45
N LYS A 179 1.07 -7.57 -15.73
CA LYS A 179 0.53 -6.79 -16.85
C LYS A 179 -0.93 -7.12 -17.18
N GLU A 180 -1.30 -8.39 -17.01
CA GLU A 180 -2.62 -8.91 -17.37
C GLU A 180 -3.59 -8.89 -16.17
N SER A 181 -3.12 -8.52 -14.98
CA SER A 181 -3.94 -8.48 -13.77
C SER A 181 -4.77 -7.21 -13.69
N SER A 182 -5.98 -7.31 -13.14
CA SER A 182 -6.85 -6.16 -12.86
C SER A 182 -7.20 -6.05 -11.38
N GLN A 183 -7.99 -5.04 -11.01
CA GLN A 183 -8.52 -4.89 -9.64
C GLN A 183 -9.67 -5.85 -9.33
N ALA A 184 -10.22 -6.53 -10.34
CA ALA A 184 -11.31 -7.48 -10.17
C ALA A 184 -10.92 -8.55 -9.15
N ILE A 185 -11.85 -8.91 -8.27
CA ILE A 185 -11.70 -10.15 -7.52
C ILE A 185 -11.78 -11.30 -8.52
N PRO A 186 -10.82 -12.26 -8.52
CA PRO A 186 -10.89 -13.40 -9.45
C PRO A 186 -12.19 -14.18 -9.29
N ASP A 187 -12.77 -14.68 -10.38
CA ASP A 187 -14.11 -15.29 -10.42
C ASP A 187 -14.30 -16.50 -9.47
N HIS A 188 -13.19 -17.13 -9.07
CA HIS A 188 -13.15 -18.27 -8.17
C HIS A 188 -12.90 -17.87 -6.70
N CYS A 189 -12.94 -16.57 -6.39
CA CYS A 189 -12.63 -16.01 -5.08
C CYS A 189 -13.78 -15.14 -4.54
N GLU A 190 -13.97 -15.17 -3.22
CA GLU A 190 -14.86 -14.28 -2.49
C GLU A 190 -14.03 -13.35 -1.60
N LEU A 191 -14.33 -12.04 -1.60
CA LEU A 191 -13.69 -11.08 -0.70
C LEU A 191 -14.26 -11.21 0.72
N GLU A 192 -13.39 -11.47 1.69
CA GLU A 192 -13.74 -11.59 3.12
C GLU A 192 -13.48 -10.28 3.87
N GLU A 193 -12.28 -9.72 3.74
CA GLU A 193 -11.79 -8.58 4.51
C GLU A 193 -10.98 -7.61 3.64
N ILE A 194 -10.99 -6.32 3.99
CA ILE A 194 -10.18 -5.28 3.34
C ILE A 194 -9.51 -4.36 4.35
N HIS A 195 -8.21 -4.13 4.16
CA HIS A 195 -7.46 -3.06 4.83
C HIS A 195 -7.11 -1.97 3.83
N TRP A 196 -7.73 -0.81 3.97
CA TRP A 196 -7.47 0.37 3.15
C TRP A 196 -6.52 1.33 3.86
N LEU A 197 -5.32 1.53 3.32
CA LEU A 197 -4.37 2.54 3.78
C LEU A 197 -4.36 3.70 2.79
N GLN A 198 -4.55 4.93 3.26
CA GLN A 198 -4.76 6.13 2.44
C GLN A 198 -3.74 7.23 2.76
N ARG A 199 -3.02 7.74 1.75
CA ARG A 199 -2.25 8.97 1.88
C ARG A 199 -3.18 10.18 1.89
N HIS A 200 -2.79 11.25 2.58
CA HIS A 200 -3.40 12.56 2.38
C HIS A 200 -3.45 13.02 0.91
N GLY A 201 -4.39 13.89 0.61
CA GLY A 201 -4.57 14.51 -0.72
C GLY A 201 -3.55 15.59 -1.04
N ALA A 202 -3.71 16.22 -2.20
CA ALA A 202 -2.87 17.35 -2.58
C ALA A 202 -2.92 18.49 -1.55
N ARG A 203 -1.75 19.05 -1.25
CA ARG A 203 -1.57 20.03 -0.19
C ARG A 203 -0.67 21.16 -0.65
N TYR A 204 -0.69 22.24 0.13
CA TYR A 204 0.35 23.27 0.05
C TYR A 204 1.74 22.71 0.44
N PRO A 205 2.82 23.41 0.05
CA PRO A 205 4.18 23.09 0.50
C PRO A 205 4.29 23.04 2.02
N THR A 206 5.26 22.30 2.54
CA THR A 206 5.59 22.36 3.96
C THR A 206 6.28 23.68 4.29
N THR A 207 6.19 24.10 5.56
CA THR A 207 6.87 25.28 6.08
C THR A 207 8.36 24.98 6.18
N ASN A 208 9.10 25.33 5.14
CA ASN A 208 10.52 25.07 5.04
C ASN A 208 11.24 26.28 4.40
N PRO A 209 12.41 26.71 4.93
CA PRO A 209 13.26 27.71 4.27
C PRO A 209 13.79 27.25 2.89
N SER A 210 13.71 25.96 2.58
CA SER A 210 13.91 25.35 1.26
C SER A 210 12.58 25.11 0.55
N GLY A 211 12.60 24.91 -0.77
CA GLY A 211 11.40 24.73 -1.59
C GLY A 211 10.75 26.04 -2.07
N PRO A 212 9.45 26.00 -2.47
CA PRO A 212 8.75 27.12 -3.09
C PRO A 212 8.76 28.44 -2.31
N ALA A 213 8.44 28.40 -1.01
CA ALA A 213 8.44 29.60 -0.16
C ALA A 213 9.84 30.21 -0.04
N GLY A 214 10.86 29.36 0.16
CA GLY A 214 12.26 29.78 0.21
C GLY A 214 12.76 30.41 -1.09
N LEU A 215 12.32 29.92 -2.26
CA LEU A 215 12.65 30.57 -3.55
C LEU A 215 12.05 31.98 -3.61
N SER A 216 10.79 32.14 -3.23
CA SER A 216 10.13 33.45 -3.16
C SER A 216 10.89 34.41 -2.25
N GLU A 217 11.30 33.95 -1.05
CA GLU A 217 12.09 34.78 -0.13
C GLU A 217 13.44 35.19 -0.72
N ARG A 218 14.18 34.26 -1.33
CA ARG A 218 15.48 34.58 -1.94
C ARG A 218 15.36 35.56 -3.11
N LEU A 219 14.37 35.41 -3.97
CA LEU A 219 14.11 36.37 -5.05
C LEU A 219 13.75 37.76 -4.52
N LYS A 220 12.99 37.85 -3.42
CA LYS A 220 12.67 39.13 -2.76
C LYS A 220 13.91 39.77 -2.12
N GLN A 221 14.79 38.96 -1.53
CA GLN A 221 16.02 39.44 -0.86
C GLN A 221 17.17 39.74 -1.83
N GLY A 222 17.16 39.16 -3.03
CA GLY A 222 18.22 39.28 -4.04
C GLY A 222 18.44 40.67 -4.64
N GLY A 223 17.69 41.69 -4.21
CA GLY A 223 17.86 43.07 -4.65
C GLY A 223 17.20 43.35 -6.00
N LYS A 224 17.81 44.22 -6.82
CA LYS A 224 17.28 44.61 -8.13
C LYS A 224 17.74 43.61 -9.20
N TRP A 225 16.81 42.78 -9.66
CA TRP A 225 16.97 41.90 -10.80
C TRP A 225 15.83 42.12 -11.80
N ASN A 226 16.01 41.64 -13.02
CA ASN A 226 14.97 41.63 -14.04
C ASN A 226 15.01 40.31 -14.80
N ALA A 227 13.84 39.75 -15.08
CA ALA A 227 13.70 38.54 -15.87
C ALA A 227 13.21 38.85 -17.29
N SER A 228 13.61 38.02 -18.24
CA SER A 228 13.25 38.16 -19.66
C SER A 228 12.88 36.81 -20.27
N GLY A 229 12.44 36.80 -21.53
CA GLY A 229 12.10 35.57 -22.25
C GLY A 229 11.14 34.66 -21.47
N ALA A 230 11.52 33.40 -21.29
CA ALA A 230 10.70 32.41 -20.58
C ALA A 230 10.48 32.72 -19.09
N LEU A 231 11.37 33.50 -18.47
CA LEU A 231 11.24 33.90 -17.06
C LEU A 231 10.58 35.27 -16.87
N SER A 232 10.16 35.95 -17.95
CA SER A 232 9.59 37.31 -17.88
C SER A 232 8.40 37.43 -16.91
N PHE A 233 7.60 36.37 -16.76
CA PHE A 233 6.49 36.33 -15.81
C PHE A 233 6.93 36.53 -14.35
N LEU A 234 8.19 36.23 -14.00
CA LEU A 234 8.72 36.40 -12.66
C LEU A 234 8.69 37.86 -12.19
N ASN A 235 8.74 38.83 -13.11
CA ASN A 235 8.73 40.25 -12.76
C ASN A 235 7.41 40.69 -12.09
N ASP A 236 6.31 40.02 -12.44
CA ASP A 236 4.97 40.28 -11.89
C ASP A 236 4.46 39.12 -11.02
N TRP A 237 5.29 38.10 -10.81
CA TRP A 237 4.92 36.90 -10.06
C TRP A 237 4.92 37.17 -8.56
N GLU A 238 3.90 36.66 -7.87
CA GLU A 238 3.77 36.71 -6.43
C GLU A 238 3.49 35.31 -5.88
N TYR A 239 4.19 34.96 -4.80
CA TYR A 239 3.94 33.71 -4.09
C TYR A 239 2.60 33.74 -3.35
N LYS A 240 1.65 32.95 -3.83
CA LYS A 240 0.26 32.89 -3.32
C LYS A 240 -0.08 31.62 -2.55
N LEU A 241 0.88 30.71 -2.37
CA LEU A 241 0.62 29.43 -1.72
C LEU A 241 0.56 29.58 -0.21
N GLY A 242 -0.35 28.82 0.42
CA GLY A 242 -0.33 28.60 1.85
C GLY A 242 0.77 27.62 2.27
N ALA A 243 0.64 27.05 3.47
CA ALA A 243 1.55 26.04 3.99
C ALA A 243 0.77 24.87 4.62
N GLU A 244 1.31 23.65 4.49
CA GLU A 244 0.88 22.39 5.12
C GLU A 244 -0.51 21.84 4.76
N LEU A 245 -1.52 22.70 4.65
CA LEU A 245 -2.94 22.34 4.56
C LEU A 245 -3.31 21.69 3.22
N LEU A 246 -4.36 20.88 3.23
CA LEU A 246 -4.97 20.37 2.00
C LEU A 246 -5.50 21.51 1.13
N THR A 247 -5.20 21.45 -0.18
CA THR A 247 -5.82 22.33 -1.17
C THR A 247 -7.28 21.90 -1.40
N PRO A 248 -8.12 22.76 -2.00
CA PRO A 248 -9.47 22.36 -2.43
C PRO A 248 -9.45 21.12 -3.34
N PHE A 249 -8.49 21.05 -4.27
CA PHE A 249 -8.28 19.88 -5.12
C PHE A 249 -7.95 18.65 -4.27
N GLY A 250 -7.04 18.74 -3.31
CA GLY A 250 -6.71 17.63 -2.42
C GLY A 250 -7.92 17.09 -1.67
N ARG A 251 -8.76 17.97 -1.11
CA ARG A 251 -10.02 17.56 -0.44
C ARG A 251 -10.94 16.79 -1.39
N SER A 252 -11.09 17.26 -2.63
CA SER A 252 -11.89 16.58 -3.66
C SER A 252 -11.34 15.19 -4.01
N GLN A 253 -10.00 15.01 -4.00
CA GLN A 253 -9.40 13.70 -4.24
C GLN A 253 -9.83 12.69 -3.17
N LEU A 254 -9.78 13.05 -1.88
CA LEU A 254 -10.21 12.14 -0.81
C LEU A 254 -11.71 11.87 -0.84
N TYR A 255 -12.52 12.90 -1.10
CA TYR A 255 -13.97 12.71 -1.22
C TYR A 255 -14.30 11.72 -2.34
N ASN A 256 -13.73 11.91 -3.53
CA ASN A 256 -13.94 11.02 -4.67
C ASN A 256 -13.41 9.60 -4.40
N LEU A 257 -12.30 9.47 -3.69
CA LEU A 257 -11.78 8.16 -3.26
C LEU A 257 -12.67 7.49 -2.22
N GLY A 258 -13.29 8.25 -1.31
CA GLY A 258 -14.29 7.75 -0.38
C GLY A 258 -15.52 7.20 -1.11
N VAL A 259 -16.04 7.92 -2.10
CA VAL A 259 -17.11 7.45 -2.98
C VAL A 259 -16.68 6.18 -3.72
N ALA A 260 -15.49 6.17 -4.31
CA ALA A 260 -14.97 5.01 -5.02
C ALA A 260 -14.83 3.79 -4.10
N ALA A 261 -14.32 3.97 -2.87
CA ALA A 261 -14.19 2.91 -1.89
C ALA A 261 -15.57 2.38 -1.45
N ARG A 262 -16.57 3.25 -1.26
CA ARG A 262 -17.95 2.84 -0.96
C ARG A 262 -18.57 2.03 -2.09
N VAL A 263 -18.38 2.45 -3.34
CA VAL A 263 -18.88 1.73 -4.52
C VAL A 263 -18.17 0.38 -4.70
N LYS A 264 -16.87 0.32 -4.40
CA LYS A 264 -16.05 -0.89 -4.50
C LYS A 264 -16.37 -1.90 -3.39
N TYR A 265 -16.46 -1.45 -2.15
CA TYR A 265 -16.41 -2.31 -0.96
C TYR A 265 -17.59 -2.11 0.01
N GLY A 266 -18.60 -1.31 -0.35
CA GLY A 266 -19.70 -0.92 0.54
C GLY A 266 -20.46 -2.10 1.13
N PHE A 267 -20.61 -3.17 0.36
CA PHE A 267 -21.26 -4.42 0.78
C PHE A 267 -20.62 -5.10 1.99
N LEU A 268 -19.37 -4.75 2.36
CA LEU A 268 -18.74 -5.26 3.58
C LEU A 268 -19.34 -4.65 4.85
N LEU A 269 -20.00 -3.48 4.77
CA LEU A 269 -20.69 -2.93 5.93
C LEU A 269 -21.84 -3.81 6.42
N ASP A 270 -22.51 -4.54 5.52
CA ASP A 270 -23.59 -5.47 5.89
C ASP A 270 -23.07 -6.63 6.77
N ARG A 271 -21.75 -6.85 6.79
CA ARG A 271 -21.09 -7.89 7.59
C ARG A 271 -20.58 -7.41 8.95
N MET A 272 -20.71 -6.12 9.27
CA MET A 272 -20.16 -5.49 10.48
C MET A 272 -20.92 -5.82 11.80
N LYS A 273 -21.83 -6.81 11.85
CA LYS A 273 -22.56 -7.27 13.07
C LYS A 273 -23.01 -6.14 14.02
N ASP A 274 -23.66 -5.11 13.48
CA ASP A 274 -24.14 -3.92 14.21
C ASP A 274 -23.05 -3.04 14.87
N ARG A 275 -21.78 -3.20 14.49
CA ARG A 275 -20.66 -2.32 14.89
C ARG A 275 -20.37 -1.27 13.83
N LEU A 276 -19.97 -0.09 14.29
CA LEU A 276 -19.49 0.96 13.41
C LEU A 276 -18.03 0.70 13.03
N PRO A 277 -17.63 0.91 11.76
CA PRO A 277 -16.24 0.76 11.35
C PRO A 277 -15.34 1.78 12.07
N VAL A 278 -14.13 1.37 12.38
CA VAL A 278 -13.11 2.21 13.00
C VAL A 278 -12.13 2.68 11.93
N PHE A 279 -12.12 3.98 11.67
CA PHE A 279 -11.13 4.64 10.84
C PHE A 279 -10.05 5.23 11.74
N ARG A 280 -8.79 5.21 11.31
CA ARG A 280 -7.68 5.76 12.10
C ARG A 280 -6.88 6.78 11.31
N THR A 281 -6.46 7.86 11.96
CA THR A 281 -5.62 8.91 11.37
C THR A 281 -4.80 9.59 12.46
N GLU A 282 -4.02 10.59 12.11
CA GLU A 282 -3.18 11.35 13.01
C GLU A 282 -3.62 12.80 13.17
N THR A 283 -3.10 13.48 14.21
CA THR A 283 -3.55 14.83 14.61
C THR A 283 -3.17 15.95 13.66
N GLN A 284 -2.27 15.73 12.70
CA GLN A 284 -1.87 16.79 11.78
C GLN A 284 -3.04 17.16 10.87
N ASP A 285 -3.29 18.47 10.68
CA ASP A 285 -4.54 18.93 10.05
C ASP A 285 -4.79 18.28 8.69
N ARG A 286 -3.79 18.21 7.80
CA ARG A 286 -3.99 17.57 6.49
C ARG A 286 -4.36 16.08 6.57
N MET A 287 -3.94 15.38 7.63
CA MET A 287 -4.28 13.98 7.86
C MET A 287 -5.72 13.86 8.35
N LEU A 288 -6.03 14.57 9.44
CA LEU A 288 -7.38 14.61 10.00
C LEU A 288 -8.43 15.03 8.95
N ARG A 289 -8.14 16.08 8.17
CA ARG A 289 -9.03 16.53 7.09
C ARG A 289 -9.11 15.52 5.95
N SER A 290 -8.06 14.76 5.67
CA SER A 290 -8.12 13.70 4.65
C SER A 290 -9.09 12.60 5.07
N ALA A 291 -9.01 12.14 6.32
CA ALA A 291 -9.92 11.15 6.88
C ALA A 291 -11.37 11.62 6.86
N GLN A 292 -11.62 12.88 7.25
CA GLN A 292 -12.96 13.46 7.24
C GLN A 292 -13.54 13.62 5.83
N ASN A 293 -12.75 14.09 4.84
CA ASN A 293 -13.23 14.23 3.46
C ASN A 293 -13.49 12.85 2.82
N PHE A 294 -12.65 11.86 3.10
CA PHE A 294 -12.88 10.48 2.67
C PHE A 294 -14.16 9.91 3.29
N ALA A 295 -14.35 10.06 4.60
CA ALA A 295 -15.55 9.59 5.29
C ALA A 295 -16.82 10.27 4.75
N ALA A 296 -16.77 11.58 4.45
CA ALA A 296 -17.87 12.29 3.82
C ALA A 296 -18.22 11.76 2.41
N GLY A 297 -17.22 11.34 1.64
CA GLY A 297 -17.43 10.65 0.37
C GLY A 297 -17.97 9.23 0.53
N PHE A 298 -17.52 8.52 1.57
CA PHE A 298 -17.88 7.13 1.82
C PHE A 298 -19.29 6.97 2.40
N PHE A 299 -19.69 7.82 3.35
CA PHE A 299 -20.94 7.71 4.11
C PHE A 299 -22.00 8.76 3.71
N GLY A 300 -21.63 9.77 2.94
CA GLY A 300 -22.46 10.96 2.73
C GLY A 300 -22.43 11.92 3.93
N ILE A 301 -23.08 13.07 3.79
CA ILE A 301 -23.18 14.09 4.85
C ILE A 301 -24.64 14.12 5.33
N PRO A 302 -24.92 14.03 6.65
CA PRO A 302 -23.99 13.97 7.77
C PRO A 302 -23.27 12.62 7.92
N THR A 303 -22.02 12.63 8.41
CA THR A 303 -21.24 11.40 8.67
C THR A 303 -21.34 10.91 10.11
N GLU A 304 -21.91 11.73 11.00
CA GLU A 304 -22.01 11.49 12.43
C GLU A 304 -22.79 10.21 12.73
N GLY A 305 -22.24 9.37 13.61
CA GLY A 305 -22.86 8.11 14.00
C GLY A 305 -22.73 6.98 12.97
N GLN A 306 -22.06 7.20 11.84
CA GLN A 306 -21.83 6.16 10.82
C GLN A 306 -20.48 5.43 10.96
N TYR A 307 -19.52 6.00 11.71
CA TYR A 307 -18.20 5.43 11.94
C TYR A 307 -17.53 6.00 13.20
N HIS A 308 -16.46 5.37 13.66
CA HIS A 308 -15.56 5.92 14.68
C HIS A 308 -14.27 6.41 14.03
N LEU A 309 -13.77 7.57 14.44
CA LEU A 309 -12.48 8.10 14.00
C LEU A 309 -11.51 8.15 15.19
N GLU A 310 -10.53 7.26 15.19
CA GLU A 310 -9.41 7.26 16.13
C GLU A 310 -8.33 8.22 15.64
N VAL A 311 -7.92 9.17 16.48
CA VAL A 311 -6.95 10.21 16.12
C VAL A 311 -5.71 10.10 17.01
N MET A 312 -4.60 9.66 16.42
CA MET A 312 -3.33 9.45 17.10
C MET A 312 -2.44 10.70 17.02
N ILE A 313 -1.68 10.98 18.08
CA ILE A 313 -0.83 12.18 18.11
C ILE A 313 0.37 11.99 17.16
N GLU A 314 0.45 12.85 16.15
CA GLU A 314 1.61 13.00 15.26
C GLU A 314 2.54 14.07 15.85
N TRP A 315 3.42 13.66 16.77
CA TRP A 315 4.42 14.54 17.37
C TRP A 315 5.60 13.75 17.94
N PRO A 316 6.84 14.32 17.95
CA PRO A 316 7.98 13.67 18.58
C PRO A 316 7.68 13.21 20.02
N GLY A 317 8.05 11.97 20.33
CA GLY A 317 7.84 11.35 21.64
C GLY A 317 6.48 10.67 21.83
N PHE A 318 5.59 10.70 20.83
CA PHE A 318 4.37 9.91 20.81
C PHE A 318 4.54 8.70 19.88
N ASN A 319 3.97 7.57 20.30
CA ASN A 319 3.91 6.36 19.50
C ASN A 319 2.72 6.45 18.54
N THR A 320 3.00 6.35 17.24
CA THR A 320 1.98 6.23 16.20
C THR A 320 2.51 5.39 15.04
N THR A 321 1.76 4.36 14.65
CA THR A 321 2.10 3.50 13.51
C THR A 321 1.90 4.19 12.17
N LEU A 322 1.13 5.27 12.13
CA LEU A 322 0.82 6.03 10.92
C LEU A 322 1.78 7.20 10.67
N ALA A 323 2.59 7.59 11.67
CA ALA A 323 3.71 8.55 11.50
C ALA A 323 4.95 8.11 12.31
N PRO A 324 5.52 6.94 12.01
CA PRO A 324 6.48 6.24 12.89
C PRO A 324 7.83 6.94 13.05
N TYR A 325 8.20 7.81 12.11
CA TYR A 325 9.45 8.60 12.16
C TYR A 325 9.53 9.52 13.38
N HIS A 326 8.38 9.91 13.98
CA HIS A 326 8.38 10.66 15.24
C HIS A 326 8.78 9.84 16.47
N SER A 327 8.70 8.51 16.37
CA SER A 327 9.16 7.56 17.39
C SER A 327 10.58 7.06 17.10
N CYS A 328 11.22 7.49 16.01
CA CYS A 328 12.53 7.01 15.56
C CYS A 328 13.56 8.15 15.50
N PRO A 329 14.34 8.41 16.56
CA PRO A 329 15.31 9.51 16.59
C PRO A 329 16.38 9.44 15.49
N ASN A 330 16.74 8.24 15.04
CA ASN A 330 17.71 8.03 13.96
C ASN A 330 17.18 8.39 12.56
N ASP A 331 15.87 8.60 12.36
CA ASP A 331 15.32 9.08 11.08
C ASP A 331 16.03 10.34 10.59
N LEU A 332 16.19 11.33 11.48
CA LEU A 332 16.84 12.60 11.13
C LEU A 332 18.30 12.44 10.69
N LYS A 333 18.95 11.32 11.03
CA LYS A 333 20.35 11.05 10.68
C LYS A 333 20.53 10.54 9.24
N VAL A 334 19.48 10.15 8.54
CA VAL A 334 19.58 9.70 7.13
C VAL A 334 19.77 10.87 6.15
N TYR A 335 19.21 12.04 6.48
CA TYR A 335 19.11 13.16 5.54
C TYR A 335 20.44 13.77 5.06
N PRO A 336 21.55 13.79 5.82
CA PRO A 336 22.85 14.19 5.28
C PRO A 336 23.27 13.38 4.04
N ASN A 337 23.14 12.05 4.08
CA ASN A 337 23.46 11.16 2.96
C ASN A 337 22.46 11.39 1.80
N VAL A 338 21.16 11.47 2.09
CA VAL A 338 20.12 11.78 1.09
C VAL A 338 20.44 13.07 0.33
N ARG A 339 20.76 14.15 1.04
CA ARG A 339 21.11 15.44 0.43
C ARG A 339 22.34 15.34 -0.46
N ALA A 340 23.36 14.59 -0.05
CA ALA A 340 24.56 14.38 -0.85
C ALA A 340 24.24 13.66 -2.17
N LYS A 341 23.52 12.52 -2.11
CA LYS A 341 23.13 11.70 -3.27
C LYS A 341 22.24 12.48 -4.25
N VAL A 342 21.24 13.20 -3.74
CA VAL A 342 20.35 14.04 -4.56
C VAL A 342 21.13 15.18 -5.22
N ALA A 343 22.04 15.84 -4.50
CA ALA A 343 22.86 16.93 -5.05
C ALA A 343 23.81 16.46 -6.16
N GLU A 344 24.31 15.21 -6.13
CA GLU A 344 25.08 14.64 -7.23
C GLU A 344 24.24 14.52 -8.50
N TRP A 345 23.02 13.98 -8.38
CA TRP A 345 22.12 13.87 -9.53
C TRP A 345 21.68 15.23 -10.07
N GLU A 346 21.37 16.19 -9.20
CA GLU A 346 20.99 17.56 -9.59
C GLU A 346 22.05 18.21 -10.49
N LYS A 347 23.34 18.02 -10.20
CA LYS A 347 24.44 18.52 -11.05
C LYS A 347 24.42 17.91 -12.45
N VAL A 348 23.91 16.69 -12.61
CA VAL A 348 23.84 15.97 -13.89
C VAL A 348 22.64 16.46 -14.70
N PHE A 349 21.42 16.31 -14.17
CA PHE A 349 20.20 16.52 -14.96
C PHE A 349 19.86 18.00 -15.16
N LEU A 350 20.23 18.90 -14.23
CA LEU A 350 19.95 20.34 -14.35
C LEU A 350 21.04 21.14 -15.06
N ARG A 351 22.18 20.55 -15.40
CA ARG A 351 23.32 21.26 -16.02
C ARG A 351 22.93 22.12 -17.23
N LYS A 352 22.01 21.62 -18.06
CA LYS A 352 21.51 22.35 -19.24
C LYS A 352 20.39 23.34 -18.89
N ALA A 353 19.47 22.96 -18.01
CA ALA A 353 18.38 23.82 -17.54
C ALA A 353 18.92 25.09 -16.87
N HIS A 354 19.84 24.94 -15.92
CA HIS A 354 20.48 26.04 -15.19
C HIS A 354 21.13 27.05 -16.15
N LYS A 355 21.98 26.58 -17.08
CA LYS A 355 22.61 27.44 -18.09
C LYS A 355 21.60 28.10 -19.04
N ARG A 356 20.47 27.44 -19.32
CA ARG A 356 19.40 28.00 -20.18
C ARG A 356 18.64 29.11 -19.44
N LEU A 357 18.22 28.86 -18.21
CA LEU A 357 17.43 29.78 -17.41
C LEU A 357 18.24 31.00 -16.95
N GLN A 358 19.53 30.83 -16.62
CA GLN A 358 20.40 31.95 -16.23
C GLN A 358 20.50 33.04 -17.32
N LYS A 359 20.37 32.70 -18.60
CA LYS A 359 20.40 33.69 -19.71
C LYS A 359 19.24 34.68 -19.66
N TYR A 360 18.17 34.33 -18.96
CA TYR A 360 16.97 35.12 -18.84
C TYR A 360 16.90 35.92 -17.53
N MET A 361 17.89 35.77 -16.64
CA MET A 361 17.99 36.51 -15.39
C MET A 361 19.15 37.50 -15.44
N ASP A 362 18.85 38.78 -15.24
CA ASP A 362 19.83 39.85 -15.05
C ASP A 362 19.78 40.34 -13.60
N GLY A 363 20.94 40.57 -12.99
CA GLY A 363 21.05 41.01 -11.59
C GLY A 363 20.80 39.93 -10.52
N TYR A 364 20.53 38.67 -10.90
CA TYR A 364 20.42 37.53 -9.97
C TYR A 364 21.11 36.27 -10.54
N GLU A 365 22.01 35.69 -9.77
CA GLU A 365 22.68 34.43 -10.11
C GLU A 365 21.86 33.25 -9.56
N LEU A 366 21.23 32.47 -10.46
CA LEU A 366 20.46 31.29 -10.10
C LEU A 366 21.39 30.21 -9.57
N SER A 367 21.05 29.62 -8.43
CA SER A 367 21.66 28.37 -7.96
C SER A 367 20.96 27.14 -8.55
N LEU A 368 21.57 25.95 -8.46
CA LEU A 368 20.85 24.70 -8.77
C LEU A 368 19.63 24.50 -7.86
N HIS A 369 19.74 24.92 -6.59
CA HIS A 369 18.62 24.86 -5.65
C HIS A 369 17.45 25.75 -6.09
N ASP A 370 17.71 26.94 -6.62
CA ASP A 370 16.66 27.80 -7.17
C ASP A 370 15.94 27.11 -8.33
N VAL A 371 16.71 26.49 -9.25
CA VAL A 371 16.15 25.76 -10.39
C VAL A 371 15.30 24.57 -9.96
N VAL A 372 15.72 23.81 -8.94
CA VAL A 372 14.89 22.74 -8.35
C VAL A 372 13.62 23.32 -7.74
N ASN A 373 13.71 24.42 -6.98
CA ASN A 373 12.53 25.03 -6.36
C ASN A 373 11.56 25.60 -7.41
N MET A 374 12.06 26.03 -8.58
CA MET A 374 11.22 26.36 -9.73
C MET A 374 10.48 25.11 -10.25
N MET A 375 11.15 23.94 -10.27
CA MET A 375 10.48 22.67 -10.60
C MET A 375 9.45 22.27 -9.53
N ASP A 376 9.75 22.46 -8.24
CA ASP A 376 8.79 22.21 -7.14
C ASP A 376 7.59 23.16 -7.19
N MET A 377 7.79 24.42 -7.63
CA MET A 377 6.71 25.41 -7.73
C MET A 377 5.60 24.95 -8.69
N CYS A 378 5.97 24.33 -9.81
CA CYS A 378 5.02 23.83 -10.81
C CYS A 378 3.91 22.93 -10.25
N PRO A 379 4.21 21.77 -9.61
CA PRO A 379 3.17 20.91 -9.05
C PRO A 379 2.38 21.61 -7.95
N TYR A 380 3.05 22.33 -7.03
CA TYR A 380 2.37 22.96 -5.90
C TYR A 380 1.43 24.10 -6.31
N GLU A 381 1.84 24.98 -7.23
CA GLU A 381 0.94 25.98 -7.80
C GLU A 381 -0.17 25.33 -8.60
N THR A 382 0.11 24.29 -9.37
CA THR A 382 -0.92 23.64 -10.17
C THR A 382 -2.01 23.04 -9.28
N VAL A 383 -1.67 22.25 -8.25
CA VAL A 383 -2.68 21.62 -7.38
C VAL A 383 -3.39 22.58 -6.41
N ALA A 384 -2.86 23.80 -6.24
CA ALA A 384 -3.45 24.82 -5.37
C ALA A 384 -4.25 25.88 -6.14
N LEU A 385 -3.75 26.31 -7.29
CA LEU A 385 -4.24 27.46 -8.07
C LEU A 385 -4.83 27.04 -9.43
N GLY A 386 -4.68 25.77 -9.83
CA GLY A 386 -5.18 25.22 -11.08
C GLY A 386 -4.18 25.24 -12.24
N HIS A 387 -3.12 26.05 -12.17
CA HIS A 387 -2.09 26.18 -13.21
C HIS A 387 -0.81 26.81 -12.64
N SER A 388 0.33 26.59 -13.33
CA SER A 388 1.61 27.25 -13.01
C SER A 388 2.44 27.55 -14.27
N SER A 389 2.93 28.77 -14.37
CA SER A 389 3.86 29.19 -15.42
C SER A 389 5.26 28.58 -15.28
N PHE A 390 5.60 28.04 -14.10
CA PHE A 390 6.89 27.35 -13.90
C PHE A 390 6.98 26.02 -14.67
N CYS A 391 5.84 25.40 -14.97
CA CYS A 391 5.81 24.09 -15.62
C CYS A 391 6.46 24.09 -17.00
N SER A 392 6.22 25.14 -17.80
CA SER A 392 6.74 25.27 -19.17
C SER A 392 8.22 25.65 -19.25
N LEU A 393 8.89 25.89 -18.12
CA LEU A 393 10.32 26.23 -18.10
C LEU A 393 11.22 25.04 -18.41
N PHE A 394 10.71 23.83 -18.26
CA PHE A 394 11.48 22.58 -18.28
C PHE A 394 11.00 21.64 -19.38
N THR A 395 11.96 20.98 -20.01
CA THR A 395 11.74 19.99 -21.07
C THR A 395 11.30 18.64 -20.51
N HIS A 396 10.77 17.76 -21.36
CA HIS A 396 10.40 16.39 -20.97
C HIS A 396 11.55 15.60 -20.34
N LYS A 397 12.78 15.78 -20.85
CA LYS A 397 13.97 15.12 -20.31
C LYS A 397 14.29 15.63 -18.90
N GLU A 398 14.08 16.92 -18.64
CA GLU A 398 14.30 17.50 -17.31
C GLU A 398 13.23 17.04 -16.32
N TRP A 399 11.96 16.91 -16.74
CA TRP A 399 10.90 16.31 -15.93
C TRP A 399 11.12 14.84 -15.61
N ARG A 400 11.63 14.03 -16.57
CA ARG A 400 12.09 12.65 -16.26
C ARG A 400 13.24 12.65 -15.25
N GLY A 401 14.15 13.61 -15.35
CA GLY A 401 15.21 13.82 -14.37
C GLY A 401 14.69 14.19 -12.99
N TYR A 402 13.64 15.01 -12.91
CA TYR A 402 12.97 15.37 -11.66
C TYR A 402 12.19 14.21 -11.03
N GLN A 403 11.50 13.40 -11.84
CA GLN A 403 10.91 12.14 -11.36
C GLN A 403 11.99 11.26 -10.71
N TYR A 404 13.11 11.05 -11.41
CA TYR A 404 14.20 10.22 -10.90
C TYR A 404 14.92 10.83 -9.69
N ARG A 405 14.98 12.16 -9.60
CA ARG A 405 15.43 12.87 -8.38
C ARG A 405 14.57 12.51 -7.17
N ASN A 406 13.24 12.46 -7.34
CA ASN A 406 12.34 12.02 -6.28
C ASN A 406 12.53 10.53 -5.96
N ASP A 407 12.80 9.70 -6.96
CA ASP A 407 13.09 8.28 -6.75
C ASP A 407 14.35 8.06 -5.91
N ILE A 408 15.43 8.81 -6.19
CA ILE A 408 16.65 8.84 -5.36
C ILE A 408 16.33 9.30 -3.93
N PHE A 409 15.57 10.38 -3.79
CA PHE A 409 15.18 10.89 -2.47
C PHE A 409 14.44 9.82 -1.67
N TRP A 410 13.39 9.21 -2.23
CA TRP A 410 12.58 8.22 -1.51
C TRP A 410 13.32 6.91 -1.24
N TRP A 411 14.24 6.51 -2.13
CA TRP A 411 15.07 5.33 -1.92
C TRP A 411 15.88 5.45 -0.62
N TYR A 412 16.59 6.57 -0.45
CA TYR A 412 17.50 6.79 0.67
C TYR A 412 16.87 7.46 1.89
N ALA A 413 15.73 8.15 1.74
CA ALA A 413 15.08 8.82 2.85
C ALA A 413 14.19 7.89 3.67
N ALA A 414 13.51 6.93 3.03
CA ALA A 414 12.45 6.18 3.71
C ALA A 414 12.18 4.78 3.13
N SER A 415 13.02 4.24 2.25
CA SER A 415 12.76 2.94 1.62
C SER A 415 13.97 2.00 1.71
N PHE A 416 14.17 1.14 0.71
CA PHE A 416 15.20 0.09 0.72
C PHE A 416 16.61 0.57 1.09
N GLY A 417 16.97 1.81 0.72
CA GLY A 417 18.27 2.42 1.03
C GLY A 417 18.35 3.16 2.37
N ALA A 418 17.26 3.23 3.14
CA ALA A 418 17.21 3.91 4.42
C ALA A 418 17.33 2.87 5.57
N PRO A 419 18.37 2.94 6.42
CA PRO A 419 18.62 1.93 7.47
C PRO A 419 17.53 1.85 8.54
N VAL A 420 16.63 2.84 8.62
CA VAL A 420 15.53 2.88 9.58
C VAL A 420 14.20 2.39 9.00
N ALA A 421 14.08 2.28 7.66
CA ALA A 421 12.77 2.17 7.00
C ALA A 421 11.96 0.93 7.43
N ARG A 422 12.63 -0.22 7.59
CA ARG A 422 11.96 -1.45 8.01
C ARG A 422 11.48 -1.37 9.46
N ALA A 423 12.26 -0.73 10.33
CA ALA A 423 11.87 -0.50 11.72
C ALA A 423 10.70 0.47 11.82
N GLU A 424 10.69 1.54 11.05
CA GLU A 424 9.61 2.51 11.08
C GLU A 424 8.29 1.92 10.56
N GLY A 425 8.33 1.09 9.51
CA GLY A 425 7.15 0.36 9.03
C GLY A 425 6.68 -0.79 9.95
N LEU A 426 7.50 -1.22 10.91
CA LEU A 426 7.25 -2.40 11.75
C LEU A 426 5.92 -2.34 12.49
N GLY A 427 5.59 -1.19 13.06
CA GLY A 427 4.38 -1.05 13.88
C GLY A 427 3.09 -1.31 13.09
N TRP A 428 2.99 -0.76 11.88
CA TRP A 428 1.85 -1.02 11.00
C TRP A 428 1.81 -2.48 10.51
N MET A 429 2.97 -3.10 10.24
CA MET A 429 3.04 -4.53 9.89
C MET A 429 2.58 -5.44 11.05
N GLN A 430 2.93 -5.10 12.29
CA GLN A 430 2.43 -5.80 13.49
C GLN A 430 0.91 -5.70 13.60
N GLU A 431 0.36 -4.49 13.42
CA GLU A 431 -1.09 -4.24 13.42
C GLU A 431 -1.81 -5.00 12.30
N LEU A 432 -1.29 -4.97 11.07
CA LEU A 432 -1.84 -5.76 9.96
C LEU A 432 -1.83 -7.25 10.30
N THR A 433 -0.71 -7.77 10.79
CA THR A 433 -0.59 -9.20 11.15
C THR A 433 -1.58 -9.59 12.25
N ALA A 434 -1.79 -8.74 13.24
CA ALA A 434 -2.78 -8.95 14.29
C ALA A 434 -4.21 -9.04 13.75
N ARG A 435 -4.57 -8.18 12.79
CA ARG A 435 -5.88 -8.25 12.11
C ARG A 435 -5.99 -9.46 11.18
N LEU A 436 -4.97 -9.79 10.39
CA LEU A 436 -5.00 -10.97 9.51
C LEU A 436 -5.11 -12.31 10.28
N THR A 437 -4.59 -12.34 11.50
CA THR A 437 -4.62 -13.52 12.39
C THR A 437 -5.74 -13.48 13.43
N HIS A 438 -6.60 -12.45 13.40
CA HIS A 438 -7.68 -12.27 14.37
C HIS A 438 -7.21 -12.34 15.83
N THR A 439 -5.96 -11.91 16.09
CA THR A 439 -5.26 -12.06 17.37
C THR A 439 -4.73 -10.71 17.85
N PRO A 440 -5.17 -10.21 19.03
CA PRO A 440 -4.67 -8.96 19.58
C PRO A 440 -3.15 -8.94 19.81
N LEU A 441 -2.53 -7.77 19.65
CA LEU A 441 -1.11 -7.58 19.96
C LEU A 441 -0.84 -7.71 21.46
N THR A 442 0.26 -8.38 21.79
CA THR A 442 0.73 -8.56 23.19
C THR A 442 2.11 -7.95 23.43
N GLN A 443 2.82 -7.60 22.37
CA GLN A 443 4.15 -6.97 22.43
C GLN A 443 4.11 -5.60 21.75
N PHE A 444 4.72 -4.61 22.38
CA PHE A 444 4.70 -3.21 21.97
C PHE A 444 6.13 -2.67 21.93
N ASN A 445 6.95 -3.23 21.03
CA ASN A 445 8.39 -2.97 20.90
C ASN A 445 8.72 -2.11 19.66
N SER A 446 7.77 -1.31 19.19
CA SER A 446 7.86 -0.49 17.97
C SER A 446 7.11 0.83 18.14
N SER A 447 6.73 1.49 17.04
CA SER A 447 5.88 2.70 17.01
C SER A 447 4.43 2.47 17.45
N VAL A 448 4.05 1.23 17.83
CA VAL A 448 2.71 0.90 18.31
C VAL A 448 2.39 1.58 19.65
N ASN A 449 1.19 2.16 19.77
CA ASN A 449 0.67 2.69 21.03
C ASN A 449 -0.18 1.64 21.75
N SER A 450 0.35 1.06 22.83
CA SER A 450 -0.30 0.00 23.59
C SER A 450 -1.66 0.38 24.19
N THR A 451 -1.89 1.66 24.50
CA THR A 451 -3.14 2.11 25.12
C THR A 451 -4.34 2.08 24.18
N LEU A 452 -4.08 2.16 22.87
CA LEU A 452 -5.11 2.13 21.81
C LEU A 452 -5.39 0.70 21.29
N HIS A 453 -4.67 -0.31 21.80
CA HIS A 453 -4.80 -1.70 21.34
C HIS A 453 -5.79 -2.48 22.21
N ASN A 454 -7.07 -2.17 22.02
CA ASN A 454 -8.20 -2.82 22.68
C ASN A 454 -9.38 -2.95 21.70
N ASP A 455 -10.42 -3.71 22.07
CA ASP A 455 -11.54 -4.04 21.18
C ASP A 455 -12.39 -2.85 20.70
N ILE A 456 -12.19 -1.66 21.29
CA ILE A 456 -12.89 -0.42 20.90
C ILE A 456 -12.08 0.31 19.83
N HIS A 457 -10.80 0.59 20.11
CA HIS A 457 -9.95 1.44 19.28
C HIS A 457 -9.18 0.67 18.20
N PHE A 458 -8.95 -0.63 18.41
CA PHE A 458 -8.27 -1.52 17.48
C PHE A 458 -8.95 -2.90 17.47
N PRO A 459 -10.16 -3.02 16.90
CA PRO A 459 -10.76 -4.32 16.70
C PRO A 459 -9.95 -5.14 15.68
N VAL A 460 -9.95 -6.47 15.83
CA VAL A 460 -9.19 -7.40 14.96
C VAL A 460 -10.08 -8.34 14.14
N ASN A 461 -11.40 -8.27 14.29
CA ASN A 461 -12.36 -9.20 13.67
C ASN A 461 -13.44 -8.48 12.84
N GLU A 462 -13.07 -7.39 12.17
CA GLU A 462 -13.94 -6.62 11.28
C GLU A 462 -13.62 -6.89 9.80
N PRO A 463 -14.61 -6.85 8.89
CA PRO A 463 -14.41 -7.00 7.46
C PRO A 463 -13.79 -5.76 6.78
N LEU A 464 -13.79 -4.59 7.43
CA LEU A 464 -13.32 -3.32 6.85
C LEU A 464 -12.46 -2.54 7.85
N TYR A 465 -11.25 -2.19 7.42
CA TYR A 465 -10.35 -1.30 8.15
C TYR A 465 -9.88 -0.16 7.24
N VAL A 466 -9.85 1.06 7.77
CA VAL A 466 -9.38 2.24 7.02
C VAL A 466 -8.41 3.06 7.86
N ASP A 467 -7.20 3.23 7.36
CA ASP A 467 -6.13 3.99 8.01
C ASP A 467 -5.65 5.11 7.06
N PHE A 468 -5.27 6.25 7.62
CA PHE A 468 -4.73 7.39 6.87
C PHE A 468 -3.29 7.68 7.34
N THR A 469 -2.37 7.91 6.40
CA THR A 469 -0.93 8.08 6.68
C THR A 469 -0.22 8.98 5.66
N HIS A 470 1.11 9.07 5.72
CA HIS A 470 1.97 9.89 4.87
C HIS A 470 2.66 9.07 3.77
N ASP A 471 3.17 9.74 2.74
CA ASP A 471 4.00 9.16 1.69
C ASP A 471 5.22 8.40 2.25
N THR A 472 5.82 8.93 3.30
CA THR A 472 6.95 8.29 3.99
C THR A 472 6.61 6.86 4.42
N THR A 473 5.42 6.64 4.98
CA THR A 473 4.99 5.32 5.42
C THR A 473 4.75 4.37 4.26
N PHE A 474 4.20 4.85 3.13
CA PHE A 474 4.13 4.02 1.90
C PHE A 474 5.52 3.60 1.42
N ALA A 475 6.51 4.50 1.45
CA ALA A 475 7.89 4.18 1.08
C ALA A 475 8.54 3.16 2.04
N GLN A 476 8.29 3.28 3.35
CA GLN A 476 8.77 2.39 4.40
C GLN A 476 8.14 0.99 4.31
N LEU A 477 6.87 0.90 3.90
CA LEU A 477 6.18 -0.38 3.77
C LEU A 477 6.72 -1.24 2.63
N LEU A 478 7.36 -0.66 1.61
CA LEU A 478 7.97 -1.43 0.51
C LEU A 478 9.05 -2.42 1.02
N PRO A 479 10.11 -1.98 1.75
CA PRO A 479 11.07 -2.92 2.35
C PRO A 479 10.50 -3.67 3.55
N THR A 480 9.52 -3.11 4.28
CA THR A 480 8.93 -3.75 5.47
C THR A 480 8.13 -5.00 5.12
N LEU A 481 7.29 -4.92 4.08
CA LEU A 481 6.53 -6.04 3.55
C LEU A 481 7.33 -6.87 2.53
N ASN A 482 8.63 -6.60 2.38
CA ASN A 482 9.54 -7.26 1.44
C ASN A 482 9.04 -7.26 -0.02
N LEU A 483 8.51 -6.13 -0.51
CA LEU A 483 8.03 -5.95 -1.89
C LEU A 483 9.20 -5.69 -2.86
N THR A 484 10.11 -6.66 -2.97
CA THR A 484 11.41 -6.54 -3.66
C THR A 484 11.32 -6.24 -5.16
N THR A 485 10.14 -6.41 -5.78
CA THR A 485 9.90 -5.98 -7.17
C THR A 485 10.21 -4.50 -7.38
N PHE A 486 9.96 -3.64 -6.39
CA PHE A 486 10.29 -2.22 -6.45
C PHE A 486 11.81 -1.98 -6.42
N ALA A 487 12.58 -2.88 -5.80
CA ALA A 487 14.03 -2.82 -5.64
C ALA A 487 14.83 -3.67 -6.64
N SER A 488 14.21 -4.17 -7.71
CA SER A 488 14.82 -5.18 -8.60
C SER A 488 16.11 -4.75 -9.30
N GLN A 489 16.42 -3.45 -9.34
CA GLN A 489 17.62 -2.89 -9.96
C GLN A 489 18.71 -2.49 -8.96
N GLY A 490 18.47 -2.64 -7.66
CA GLY A 490 19.39 -2.15 -6.66
C GLY A 490 19.28 -0.64 -6.43
N PRO A 491 20.30 -0.02 -5.80
CA PRO A 491 20.35 1.41 -5.56
C PRO A 491 20.28 2.22 -6.85
N PRO A 492 19.68 3.42 -6.81
CA PRO A 492 19.62 4.29 -7.97
C PRO A 492 21.02 4.80 -8.34
N PRO A 493 21.52 4.56 -9.57
CA PRO A 493 22.72 5.24 -10.05
C PRO A 493 22.53 6.76 -10.10
N LEU A 494 23.57 7.52 -9.79
CA LEU A 494 23.52 8.98 -9.62
C LEU A 494 24.01 9.76 -10.86
N ASP A 495 24.34 9.05 -11.94
CA ASP A 495 24.90 9.60 -13.18
C ASP A 495 23.99 9.37 -14.41
N HIS A 496 23.01 8.45 -14.31
CA HIS A 496 22.05 8.18 -15.37
C HIS A 496 20.72 7.61 -14.83
N ILE A 497 19.67 7.64 -15.66
CA ILE A 497 18.40 6.97 -15.38
C ILE A 497 18.44 5.57 -16.01
N PRO A 498 18.23 4.48 -15.23
CA PRO A 498 18.16 3.13 -15.77
C PRO A 498 17.02 2.94 -16.77
N LYS A 499 17.26 2.15 -17.83
CA LYS A 499 16.25 1.90 -18.89
C LYS A 499 14.98 1.22 -18.36
N LYS A 500 15.08 0.38 -17.32
CA LYS A 500 13.97 -0.42 -16.79
C LYS A 500 13.61 -0.06 -15.35
N TRP A 501 13.79 1.21 -14.94
CA TRP A 501 13.61 1.67 -13.56
C TRP A 501 12.26 1.27 -12.93
N SER A 502 12.31 0.53 -11.82
CA SER A 502 11.13 -0.06 -11.14
C SER A 502 10.64 0.80 -9.97
N PHE A 503 11.55 1.52 -9.31
CA PHE A 503 11.26 2.33 -8.12
C PHE A 503 10.76 3.73 -8.50
N VAL A 504 9.52 3.82 -8.99
CA VAL A 504 8.95 5.08 -9.49
C VAL A 504 8.01 5.69 -8.45
N SER A 505 8.44 6.76 -7.77
CA SER A 505 7.70 7.43 -6.68
C SER A 505 6.31 7.94 -7.07
N SER A 506 6.10 8.34 -8.33
CA SER A 506 4.76 8.73 -8.83
C SER A 506 3.81 7.54 -9.04
N LYS A 507 4.29 6.30 -8.92
CA LYS A 507 3.46 5.09 -8.96
C LYS A 507 3.10 4.56 -7.56
N PHE A 508 3.98 4.71 -6.57
CA PHE A 508 3.74 4.13 -5.24
C PHE A 508 3.39 5.15 -4.15
N ALA A 509 3.74 6.43 -4.32
CA ALA A 509 3.44 7.47 -3.34
C ALA A 509 3.03 8.85 -3.94
N PRO A 510 2.24 8.97 -5.03
CA PRO A 510 1.60 10.25 -5.39
C PRO A 510 0.68 10.79 -4.28
N PHE A 511 0.21 12.04 -4.38
CA PHE A 511 -0.85 12.53 -3.50
C PHE A 511 -2.07 11.62 -3.58
N ALA A 512 -2.77 11.41 -2.46
CA ALA A 512 -3.94 10.54 -2.33
C ALA A 512 -3.72 9.07 -2.73
N THR A 513 -2.47 8.58 -2.69
CA THR A 513 -2.15 7.14 -2.83
C THR A 513 -3.01 6.28 -1.92
N ASN A 514 -3.38 5.08 -2.39
CA ASN A 514 -3.96 4.06 -1.52
C ASN A 514 -3.34 2.68 -1.73
N LEU A 515 -3.22 1.92 -0.64
CA LEU A 515 -2.84 0.51 -0.61
C LEU A 515 -4.00 -0.28 0.02
N GLN A 516 -4.36 -1.39 -0.62
CA GLN A 516 -5.51 -2.20 -0.24
C GLN A 516 -5.01 -3.63 -0.03
N VAL A 517 -5.07 -4.14 1.19
CA VAL A 517 -4.81 -5.56 1.49
C VAL A 517 -6.15 -6.28 1.51
N GLN A 518 -6.38 -7.12 0.51
CA GLN A 518 -7.59 -7.93 0.36
C GLN A 518 -7.34 -9.33 0.92
N VAL A 519 -8.27 -9.83 1.74
CA VAL A 519 -8.32 -11.22 2.17
C VAL A 519 -9.42 -11.94 1.39
N LEU A 520 -9.04 -13.00 0.69
CA LEU A 520 -9.87 -13.69 -0.28
C LEU A 520 -10.02 -15.16 0.10
N SER A 521 -11.21 -15.72 -0.10
CA SER A 521 -11.47 -17.16 0.02
C SER A 521 -11.72 -17.73 -1.37
N CYS A 522 -10.82 -18.56 -1.87
CA CYS A 522 -10.83 -19.04 -3.24
C CYS A 522 -11.05 -20.56 -3.31
N SER A 523 -11.86 -21.01 -4.25
CA SER A 523 -12.03 -22.44 -4.54
C SER A 523 -10.81 -23.00 -5.28
N ALA A 524 -10.41 -24.24 -4.96
CA ALA A 524 -9.27 -24.91 -5.58
C ALA A 524 -9.40 -25.13 -7.11
N GLN A 525 -10.63 -25.08 -7.65
CA GLN A 525 -10.87 -25.16 -9.08
C GLN A 525 -10.74 -23.78 -9.71
N ARG A 526 -9.70 -23.59 -10.55
CA ARG A 526 -9.77 -22.58 -11.61
C ARG A 526 -10.87 -23.04 -12.56
N PRO A 527 -11.90 -22.23 -12.86
CA PRO A 527 -12.85 -22.56 -13.89
C PRO A 527 -12.06 -22.82 -15.17
N THR A 528 -12.30 -23.95 -15.83
CA THR A 528 -11.89 -24.12 -17.22
C THR A 528 -12.45 -22.94 -18.00
N PRO A 529 -11.65 -22.25 -18.84
CA PRO A 529 -12.20 -21.30 -19.79
C PRO A 529 -13.33 -22.00 -20.51
N VAL A 530 -14.52 -21.41 -20.54
CA VAL A 530 -15.61 -21.92 -21.34
C VAL A 530 -15.17 -21.77 -22.79
N GLU A 531 -14.63 -22.84 -23.38
CA GLU A 531 -14.50 -22.95 -24.82
C GLU A 531 -15.92 -22.90 -25.41
N GLY A 532 -16.19 -21.86 -26.19
CA GLY A 532 -17.40 -21.80 -27.01
C GLY A 532 -18.35 -20.64 -26.70
N MET A 533 -17.89 -19.40 -26.86
CA MET A 533 -18.70 -18.36 -27.51
C MET A 533 -17.79 -17.56 -28.43
N ASN A 534 -17.58 -18.08 -29.63
CA ASN A 534 -17.09 -17.26 -30.74
C ASN A 534 -18.13 -16.18 -31.04
N GLN A 535 -17.59 -14.97 -31.18
CA GLN A 535 -18.24 -13.75 -31.59
C GLN A 535 -18.94 -13.92 -32.95
N GLU A 536 -20.17 -13.44 -33.07
CA GLU A 536 -20.59 -12.68 -34.25
C GLU A 536 -21.39 -11.45 -33.80
N GLY A 537 -21.13 -10.34 -34.46
CA GLY A 537 -21.22 -9.01 -33.88
C GLY A 537 -22.61 -8.40 -33.82
N TRP A 538 -22.74 -7.42 -32.93
CA TRP A 538 -23.50 -6.20 -33.23
C TRP A 538 -23.04 -5.05 -32.31
N TRP A 539 -22.42 -4.03 -32.91
CA TRP A 539 -22.39 -2.58 -32.62
C TRP A 539 -21.02 -1.90 -32.78
N PRO A 540 -20.96 -0.70 -33.39
CA PRO A 540 -19.77 -0.20 -34.08
C PRO A 540 -19.17 1.01 -33.37
N PHE A 541 -17.97 0.88 -32.83
CA PHE A 541 -17.00 1.99 -32.74
C PHE A 541 -15.60 1.39 -32.94
N SER A 542 -15.03 1.59 -34.12
CA SER A 542 -13.65 1.23 -34.40
C SER A 542 -12.72 2.18 -33.65
N SER A 543 -11.96 1.66 -32.69
CA SER A 543 -10.72 2.30 -32.24
C SER A 543 -9.61 1.95 -33.24
N THR A 544 -9.45 2.79 -34.26
CA THR A 544 -8.17 2.88 -34.97
C THR A 544 -7.22 3.68 -34.09
N ASP A 545 -6.10 3.07 -33.72
CA ASP A 545 -4.73 3.61 -33.79
C ASP A 545 -3.86 2.84 -32.80
N GLU A 546 -3.41 1.67 -33.24
CA GLU A 546 -2.26 0.97 -32.67
C GLU A 546 -0.99 1.71 -33.14
N GLU A 547 -0.25 2.30 -32.20
CA GLU A 547 1.12 2.74 -32.45
C GLU A 547 2.05 1.52 -32.45
N GLU A 548 2.41 1.12 -33.66
CA GLU A 548 3.35 0.09 -34.05
C GLU A 548 4.78 0.47 -33.61
N THR A 549 5.43 -0.44 -32.88
CA THR A 549 6.85 -0.37 -32.54
C THR A 549 7.70 -0.64 -33.77
N VAL A 550 8.48 0.36 -34.19
CA VAL A 550 9.54 0.22 -35.19
C VAL A 550 10.72 -0.55 -34.60
N GLU A 551 10.89 -1.81 -34.99
CA GLU A 551 12.21 -2.42 -35.11
C GLU A 551 12.42 -2.96 -36.52
N THR A 552 13.52 -2.47 -37.09
CA THR A 552 14.02 -2.72 -38.44
C THR A 552 14.65 -4.10 -38.53
N GLU A 553 14.23 -4.94 -39.47
CA GLU A 553 15.13 -5.92 -40.07
C GLU A 553 14.72 -6.32 -41.50
N PHE A 554 15.74 -6.77 -42.22
CA PHE A 554 15.92 -6.76 -43.67
C PHE A 554 15.15 -7.87 -44.41
N ASP A 555 14.61 -7.54 -45.58
CA ASP A 555 13.99 -8.42 -46.58
C ASP A 555 14.95 -9.51 -47.10
N LYS A 556 14.46 -10.76 -47.18
CA LYS A 556 14.50 -11.61 -48.38
C LYS A 556 13.70 -12.92 -48.23
N ARG A 557 12.48 -12.88 -48.77
CA ARG A 557 11.93 -13.67 -49.89
C ARG A 557 12.25 -15.18 -50.08
N ASP A 558 11.16 -15.84 -50.52
CA ASP A 558 11.04 -17.05 -51.36
C ASP A 558 11.23 -18.41 -50.64
N ALA A 559 10.48 -19.49 -50.88
CA ALA A 559 9.28 -19.81 -51.66
C ALA A 559 8.95 -21.30 -51.37
N ASP A 560 7.69 -21.71 -51.62
CA ASP A 560 7.25 -23.07 -52.01
C ASP A 560 7.53 -24.24 -51.03
N SER A 561 6.75 -25.30 -50.88
CA SER A 561 5.57 -25.86 -51.56
C SER A 561 5.20 -27.15 -50.79
N ASP A 562 3.90 -27.42 -50.71
CA ASP A 562 3.25 -28.72 -50.90
C ASP A 562 3.46 -29.93 -49.94
N ASP A 563 2.31 -30.60 -49.76
CA ASP A 563 2.09 -32.05 -49.61
C ASP A 563 2.41 -32.74 -48.27
N ASP A 564 1.65 -33.74 -47.80
CA ASP A 564 0.30 -34.26 -48.07
C ASP A 564 0.07 -35.38 -47.02
N SER A 565 -1.13 -35.99 -47.03
CA SER A 565 -1.52 -37.29 -46.43
C SER A 565 -1.75 -37.32 -44.89
N SER A 566 -2.98 -37.41 -44.38
CA SER A 566 -4.03 -38.47 -44.48
C SER A 566 -3.78 -39.70 -43.60
N SER A 567 -4.66 -39.91 -42.62
CA SER A 567 -5.19 -41.24 -42.29
C SER A 567 -6.50 -41.07 -41.53
N ASP A 568 -7.58 -41.37 -42.23
CA ASP A 568 -8.90 -41.71 -41.72
C ASP A 568 -8.83 -42.95 -40.82
N ASP A 569 -9.72 -43.04 -39.84
CA ASP A 569 -10.31 -44.31 -39.41
C ASP A 569 -11.72 -44.02 -38.85
N GLU A 570 -12.71 -44.57 -39.55
CA GLU A 570 -14.14 -44.55 -39.25
C GLU A 570 -14.54 -45.71 -38.32
N ASP A 571 -15.54 -45.41 -37.48
CA ASP A 571 -16.74 -46.19 -37.16
C ASP A 571 -16.80 -47.35 -36.13
N SER A 572 -17.94 -47.27 -35.42
CA SER A 572 -18.84 -48.30 -34.88
C SER A 572 -18.57 -48.87 -33.49
N ASP A 573 -19.47 -48.58 -32.53
CA ASP A 573 -20.61 -49.46 -32.22
C ASP A 573 -21.53 -48.87 -31.14
N ASP A 574 -22.84 -49.02 -31.36
CA ASP A 574 -23.95 -48.68 -30.48
C ASP A 574 -24.07 -49.66 -29.28
N ASP A 575 -24.41 -49.17 -28.09
CA ASP A 575 -25.19 -49.95 -27.10
C ASP A 575 -26.02 -49.01 -26.20
N ASP A 576 -27.34 -49.13 -26.32
CA ASP A 576 -28.36 -48.50 -25.48
C ASP A 576 -28.61 -49.36 -24.23
N GLY A 577 -28.57 -48.76 -23.03
CA GLY A 577 -28.91 -49.52 -21.82
C GLY A 577 -28.98 -48.74 -20.50
N ASP A 578 -30.20 -48.33 -20.17
CA ASP A 578 -30.80 -48.25 -18.82
C ASP A 578 -30.48 -47.03 -17.92
N GLU A 579 -31.52 -46.19 -17.76
CA GLU A 579 -31.63 -45.13 -16.75
C GLU A 579 -31.71 -45.74 -15.34
N THR A 580 -30.72 -45.44 -14.50
CA THR A 580 -30.90 -45.43 -13.04
C THR A 580 -30.52 -44.05 -12.50
N PRO A 581 -31.33 -43.43 -11.61
CA PRO A 581 -30.97 -42.14 -11.03
C PRO A 581 -29.87 -42.37 -9.98
N GLU A 582 -28.66 -41.94 -10.28
CA GLU A 582 -27.58 -41.92 -9.29
C GLU A 582 -27.90 -40.94 -8.14
N PRO A 583 -27.48 -41.25 -6.91
CA PRO A 583 -27.90 -40.55 -5.71
C PRO A 583 -27.31 -39.15 -5.67
N ALA A 584 -28.03 -38.23 -5.01
CA ALA A 584 -27.61 -36.88 -4.70
C ALA A 584 -26.12 -36.83 -4.31
N ASP A 585 -25.33 -36.17 -5.15
CA ASP A 585 -23.94 -35.82 -4.90
C ASP A 585 -23.86 -34.97 -3.63
N THR A 586 -23.63 -35.64 -2.50
CA THR A 586 -23.12 -34.99 -1.29
C THR A 586 -21.69 -34.56 -1.58
N ARG A 587 -21.54 -33.45 -2.31
CA ARG A 587 -20.24 -32.78 -2.40
C ARG A 587 -19.82 -32.41 -1.00
N GLU A 588 -18.73 -33.01 -0.54
CA GLU A 588 -17.93 -32.45 0.54
C GLU A 588 -17.67 -30.96 0.23
N PRO A 589 -17.70 -30.06 1.23
CA PRO A 589 -17.50 -28.64 0.99
C PRO A 589 -16.17 -28.47 0.26
N ALA A 590 -16.21 -27.86 -0.92
CA ALA A 590 -15.02 -27.54 -1.70
C ALA A 590 -13.99 -26.88 -0.77
N ASP A 591 -12.78 -27.44 -0.72
CA ASP A 591 -11.70 -26.99 0.15
C ASP A 591 -11.31 -25.55 -0.23
N LYS A 592 -11.98 -24.56 0.37
CA LYS A 592 -11.76 -23.13 0.13
C LYS A 592 -10.49 -22.73 0.85
N ARG A 593 -9.53 -22.18 0.11
CA ARG A 593 -8.25 -21.70 0.65
C ARG A 593 -8.27 -20.18 0.76
N ARG A 594 -7.61 -19.66 1.80
CA ARG A 594 -7.52 -18.22 2.05
C ARG A 594 -6.25 -17.63 1.47
N TYR A 595 -6.39 -16.49 0.81
CA TYR A 595 -5.32 -15.76 0.15
C TYR A 595 -5.31 -14.30 0.58
N VAL A 596 -4.12 -13.68 0.53
CA VAL A 596 -3.91 -12.25 0.63
C VAL A 596 -3.49 -11.71 -0.74
N ARG A 597 -3.99 -10.52 -1.07
CA ARG A 597 -3.64 -9.78 -2.28
C ARG A 597 -3.42 -8.31 -1.94
N ILE A 598 -2.38 -7.68 -2.50
CA ILE A 598 -2.11 -6.26 -2.29
C ILE A 598 -2.37 -5.49 -3.59
N ILE A 599 -3.26 -4.50 -3.54
CA ILE A 599 -3.51 -3.53 -4.61
C ILE A 599 -2.90 -2.20 -4.19
N LEU A 600 -2.03 -1.62 -5.01
CA LEU A 600 -1.42 -0.32 -4.78
C LEU A 600 -1.77 0.62 -5.92
N ASN A 601 -2.48 1.71 -5.60
CA ASN A 601 -2.99 2.64 -6.59
C ASN A 601 -3.67 1.90 -7.74
N ASP A 602 -4.66 1.08 -7.40
CA ASP A 602 -5.50 0.41 -8.39
C ASP A 602 -4.80 -0.67 -9.27
N ALA A 603 -3.57 -1.08 -8.93
CA ALA A 603 -2.87 -2.19 -9.58
C ALA A 603 -2.41 -3.25 -8.57
N PRO A 604 -2.60 -4.55 -8.86
CA PRO A 604 -2.00 -5.64 -8.09
C PRO A 604 -0.46 -5.56 -8.03
N VAL A 605 0.09 -5.86 -6.86
CA VAL A 605 1.53 -5.92 -6.61
C VAL A 605 1.99 -7.38 -6.57
N PRO A 606 3.05 -7.76 -7.32
CA PRO A 606 3.64 -9.09 -7.16
C PRO A 606 4.17 -9.31 -5.74
N LEU A 607 3.72 -10.38 -5.10
CA LEU A 607 4.13 -10.75 -3.74
C LEU A 607 5.31 -11.74 -3.72
N THR A 608 6.00 -11.94 -4.85
CA THR A 608 7.10 -12.91 -4.98
C THR A 608 8.35 -12.59 -4.14
N GLY A 609 8.42 -11.39 -3.56
CA GLY A 609 9.44 -11.05 -2.56
C GLY A 609 9.12 -11.58 -1.15
N ILE A 610 7.85 -11.90 -0.87
CA ILE A 610 7.41 -12.40 0.44
C ILE A 610 7.68 -13.90 0.53
N ARG A 611 8.30 -14.35 1.62
CA ARG A 611 8.72 -15.75 1.77
C ARG A 611 7.51 -16.68 1.70
N GLY A 612 7.60 -17.73 0.89
CA GLY A 612 6.52 -18.71 0.69
C GLY A 612 5.44 -18.28 -0.31
N CYS A 613 5.35 -17.00 -0.70
CA CYS A 613 4.44 -16.56 -1.74
C CYS A 613 4.94 -16.98 -3.13
N LYS A 614 4.16 -17.81 -3.82
CA LYS A 614 4.47 -18.26 -5.18
C LYS A 614 4.15 -17.18 -6.21
N LYS A 615 4.72 -17.31 -7.40
CA LYS A 615 4.33 -16.47 -8.54
C LYS A 615 2.89 -16.78 -8.91
N ASP A 616 2.06 -15.74 -8.93
CA ASP A 616 0.66 -15.81 -9.29
C ASP A 616 0.30 -14.65 -10.23
N SER A 617 -0.58 -14.90 -11.21
CA SER A 617 -0.96 -13.91 -12.24
C SER A 617 -1.77 -12.76 -11.68
N ASP A 618 -2.58 -13.03 -10.65
CA ASP A 618 -3.43 -12.05 -9.99
C ASP A 618 -2.76 -11.42 -8.76
N GLY A 619 -1.61 -11.95 -8.35
CA GLY A 619 -0.85 -11.47 -7.20
C GLY A 619 -1.35 -12.06 -5.88
N LEU A 620 -1.97 -13.24 -5.93
CA LEU A 620 -2.42 -13.98 -4.75
C LEU A 620 -1.24 -14.60 -4.00
N CYS A 621 -1.30 -14.60 -2.67
CA CYS A 621 -0.44 -15.38 -1.79
C CYS A 621 -1.26 -16.10 -0.73
N GLU A 622 -1.00 -17.39 -0.47
CA GLU A 622 -1.69 -18.12 0.61
C GLU A 622 -1.48 -17.39 1.94
N ILE A 623 -2.57 -17.19 2.69
CA ILE A 623 -2.55 -16.35 3.90
C ILE A 623 -1.56 -16.85 4.95
N GLU A 624 -1.42 -18.18 5.08
CA GLU A 624 -0.49 -18.80 6.04
C GLU A 624 0.97 -18.49 5.68
N ALA A 625 1.32 -18.55 4.38
CA ALA A 625 2.65 -18.20 3.91
C ALA A 625 2.93 -16.70 4.12
N PHE A 626 1.96 -15.84 3.79
CA PHE A 626 2.07 -14.40 4.00
C PHE A 626 2.29 -14.06 5.48
N VAL A 627 1.44 -14.57 6.37
CA VAL A 627 1.52 -14.34 7.83
C VAL A 627 2.81 -14.91 8.41
N SER A 628 3.23 -16.10 7.98
CA SER A 628 4.51 -16.69 8.41
C SER A 628 5.70 -15.81 8.03
N SER A 629 5.70 -15.26 6.80
CA SER A 629 6.70 -14.29 6.38
C SER A 629 6.64 -12.99 7.19
N MET A 630 5.45 -12.48 7.51
CA MET A 630 5.32 -11.28 8.35
C MET A 630 5.90 -11.53 9.75
N HIS A 631 5.59 -12.66 10.39
CA HIS A 631 6.18 -13.02 11.69
C HIS A 631 7.71 -13.11 11.62
N THR A 632 8.25 -13.70 10.55
CA THR A 632 9.70 -13.73 10.33
C THR A 632 10.28 -12.32 10.23
N LEU A 633 9.70 -11.46 9.39
CA LEU A 633 10.18 -10.08 9.20
C LEU A 633 10.05 -9.24 10.47
N ILE A 634 8.99 -9.45 11.26
CA ILE A 634 8.80 -8.84 12.58
C ILE A 634 9.95 -9.26 13.52
N GLY A 635 10.28 -10.55 13.58
CA GLY A 635 11.35 -11.08 14.44
C GLY A 635 12.76 -10.66 14.01
N GLU A 636 12.97 -10.44 12.70
CA GLU A 636 14.24 -9.99 12.13
C GLU A 636 14.46 -8.46 12.24
N THR A 637 13.45 -7.69 12.65
CA THR A 637 13.51 -6.23 12.69
C THR A 637 13.70 -5.76 14.13
N ASP A 638 14.88 -5.25 14.44
CA ASP A 638 15.17 -4.64 15.73
C ASP A 638 14.90 -3.12 15.69
N PHE A 639 13.71 -2.73 16.14
CA PHE A 639 13.32 -1.32 16.23
C PHE A 639 14.26 -0.52 17.13
N ALA A 640 14.68 -1.08 18.26
CA ALA A 640 15.52 -0.38 19.21
C ALA A 640 16.91 -0.10 18.62
N GLN A 641 17.50 -1.09 17.96
CA GLN A 641 18.79 -0.95 17.30
C GLN A 641 18.71 0.01 16.10
N ALA A 642 17.69 -0.11 15.24
CA ALA A 642 17.54 0.80 14.11
C ALA A 642 17.27 2.25 14.55
N CYS A 643 16.37 2.47 15.50
CA CYS A 643 15.93 3.82 15.88
C CYS A 643 16.80 4.50 16.93
N HIS A 644 17.55 3.75 17.74
CA HIS A 644 18.37 4.29 18.84
C HIS A 644 19.84 3.83 18.82
N GLY A 645 20.20 2.82 18.03
CA GLY A 645 21.56 2.33 17.92
C GLY A 645 22.50 3.30 17.20
N ASP A 646 23.79 2.96 17.25
CA ASP A 646 24.86 3.66 16.53
C ASP A 646 25.38 2.75 15.41
N TYR A 647 25.42 3.28 14.18
CA TYR A 647 25.85 2.58 12.97
C TYR A 647 26.12 3.59 11.85
N ASP A 648 26.78 3.16 10.78
CA ASP A 648 27.09 4.05 9.65
C ASP A 648 25.86 4.32 8.78
N PHE A 649 25.36 5.56 8.80
CA PHE A 649 24.25 6.04 7.96
C PHE A 649 24.64 6.27 6.49
N ASN A 650 25.93 6.15 6.15
CA ASN A 650 26.41 6.23 4.77
C ASN A 650 26.58 4.86 4.13
N ALA A 651 26.48 3.77 4.90
CA ALA A 651 26.54 2.43 4.38
C ALA A 651 25.39 2.18 3.40
N GLU A 652 25.69 1.48 2.31
CA GLU A 652 24.68 1.16 1.30
C GLU A 652 23.79 0.01 1.82
N VAL A 653 22.52 0.32 2.09
CA VAL A 653 21.50 -0.61 2.58
C VAL A 653 20.55 -1.00 1.44
N MET A 654 20.01 -2.21 1.49
CA MET A 654 19.15 -2.76 0.43
C MET A 654 17.82 -3.31 0.89
N ASP A 655 17.61 -3.43 2.19
CA ASP A 655 16.44 -4.08 2.80
C ASP A 655 15.78 -3.20 3.88
N GLY A 656 16.21 -1.94 4.01
CA GLY A 656 15.71 -0.99 4.99
C GLY A 656 16.16 -1.24 6.43
N ARG A 657 17.25 -2.00 6.67
CA ARG A 657 17.82 -2.27 7.99
C ARG A 657 19.25 -1.70 8.13
N PRO A 658 19.70 -1.34 9.35
CA PRO A 658 21.09 -0.91 9.52
C PRO A 658 22.03 -2.10 9.29
N LEU A 659 23.16 -1.86 8.62
CA LEU A 659 24.26 -2.83 8.63
C LEU A 659 24.85 -2.83 10.04
N LEU A 660 24.69 -3.93 10.77
CA LEU A 660 25.27 -4.07 12.08
C LEU A 660 26.76 -4.34 11.93
N HIS A 661 27.62 -3.41 12.36
CA HIS A 661 28.99 -3.75 12.68
C HIS A 661 28.94 -4.80 13.80
N ALA A 662 29.32 -6.06 13.53
CA ALA A 662 29.47 -7.04 14.60
C ALA A 662 30.42 -6.43 15.66
N ALA A 663 30.01 -6.41 16.94
CA ALA A 663 30.87 -5.89 18.00
C ALA A 663 32.27 -6.53 17.89
N PRO A 664 33.38 -5.84 18.20
CA PRO A 664 34.74 -6.37 18.00
C PRO A 664 34.98 -7.77 18.60
N ARG A 665 34.26 -8.08 19.69
CA ARG A 665 34.30 -9.39 20.36
C ARG A 665 33.60 -10.51 19.58
N LEU A 666 32.59 -10.19 18.78
CA LEU A 666 31.81 -11.15 17.97
C LEU A 666 32.50 -11.45 16.64
N ARG A 667 33.15 -10.45 16.01
CA ARG A 667 34.00 -10.66 14.83
C ARG A 667 35.18 -11.59 15.13
N ALA A 668 35.77 -11.45 16.32
CA ALA A 668 36.82 -12.35 16.81
C ALA A 668 36.33 -13.82 16.89
N MET A 669 35.07 -14.07 17.28
CA MET A 669 34.53 -15.43 17.35
C MET A 669 34.37 -16.05 15.97
N ALA A 670 33.87 -15.29 14.98
CA ALA A 670 33.80 -15.78 13.60
C ALA A 670 35.20 -16.04 13.02
N ASP A 671 36.17 -15.16 13.28
CA ASP A 671 37.57 -15.34 12.86
C ASP A 671 38.22 -16.58 13.51
N GLU A 672 37.96 -16.83 14.80
CA GLU A 672 38.43 -18.03 15.51
C GLU A 672 37.84 -19.32 14.91
N ILE A 673 36.54 -19.32 14.59
CA ILE A 673 35.88 -20.46 13.95
C ILE A 673 36.45 -20.70 12.55
N VAL A 674 36.63 -19.65 11.74
CA VAL A 674 37.24 -19.76 10.40
C VAL A 674 38.67 -20.30 10.49
N ALA A 675 39.49 -19.77 11.40
CA ALA A 675 40.85 -20.24 11.62
C ALA A 675 40.88 -21.71 12.05
N LYS A 676 39.95 -22.13 12.91
CA LYS A 676 39.83 -23.53 13.34
C LYS A 676 39.37 -24.45 12.20
N LEU A 677 38.39 -24.03 11.40
CA LEU A 677 37.85 -24.81 10.29
C LEU A 677 38.86 -24.99 9.15
N PHE A 678 39.64 -23.97 8.82
CA PHE A 678 40.59 -24.02 7.70
C PHE A 678 42.03 -24.34 8.11
N GLY A 679 42.30 -24.45 9.41
CA GLY A 679 43.55 -25.00 9.94
C GLY A 679 43.63 -26.54 9.94
N ARG A 680 42.54 -27.23 9.55
CA ARG A 680 42.49 -28.69 9.41
C ARG A 680 42.92 -29.15 8.01
N ASP A 681 43.29 -30.43 7.91
CA ASP A 681 43.55 -31.09 6.62
C ASP A 681 42.29 -31.14 5.74
N PRO A 682 42.40 -31.09 4.40
CA PRO A 682 41.26 -31.15 3.50
C PRO A 682 40.30 -32.29 3.83
N PRO A 683 38.99 -32.02 4.02
CA PRO A 683 38.02 -33.05 4.35
C PRO A 683 37.79 -34.02 3.17
N PRO A 684 37.23 -35.22 3.42
CA PRO A 684 36.84 -36.12 2.35
C PRO A 684 35.86 -35.44 1.38
N LEU A 685 35.83 -35.92 0.13
CA LEU A 685 34.89 -35.44 -0.89
C LEU A 685 33.44 -35.46 -0.42
N GLU A 686 33.09 -36.54 0.28
CA GLU A 686 31.73 -36.82 0.77
C GLU A 686 31.73 -37.10 2.27
N PRO A 687 31.75 -36.06 3.14
CA PRO A 687 31.66 -36.27 4.58
C PRO A 687 30.29 -36.86 4.97
N LYS A 688 30.26 -37.66 6.03
CA LYS A 688 29.02 -38.30 6.52
C LYS A 688 28.45 -37.66 7.80
N ALA A 689 29.21 -36.76 8.43
CA ALA A 689 28.83 -36.06 9.64
C ALA A 689 29.59 -34.73 9.73
N PRO A 690 29.12 -33.77 10.55
CA PRO A 690 29.88 -32.58 10.88
C PRO A 690 31.25 -32.95 11.45
N TRP A 691 32.27 -32.19 11.06
CA TRP A 691 33.65 -32.37 11.54
C TRP A 691 33.78 -32.10 13.03
N ASP A 692 33.19 -31.00 13.50
CA ASP A 692 33.13 -30.67 14.92
C ASP A 692 31.69 -30.36 15.33
N ALA A 693 31.08 -31.29 16.08
CA ALA A 693 29.72 -31.13 16.59
C ALA A 693 29.59 -29.97 17.59
N ALA A 694 30.67 -29.58 18.29
CA ALA A 694 30.65 -28.45 19.21
C ALA A 694 30.63 -27.11 18.47
N LEU A 695 31.10 -27.06 17.22
CA LEU A 695 31.01 -25.85 16.39
C LEU A 695 29.60 -25.61 15.85
N LYS A 696 28.76 -26.64 15.71
CA LYS A 696 27.39 -26.50 15.20
C LYS A 696 26.56 -25.43 15.95
N PRO A 697 26.40 -25.49 17.29
CA PRO A 697 25.67 -24.46 18.02
C PRO A 697 26.42 -23.12 18.06
N GLN A 698 27.75 -23.12 17.96
CA GLN A 698 28.55 -21.88 17.95
C GLN A 698 28.37 -21.11 16.64
N ILE A 699 28.40 -21.81 15.51
CA ILE A 699 28.16 -21.27 14.18
C ILE A 699 26.72 -20.74 14.09
N ALA A 700 25.73 -21.52 14.54
CA ALA A 700 24.33 -21.12 14.53
C ALA A 700 24.04 -19.88 15.39
N ALA A 701 24.83 -19.64 16.44
CA ALA A 701 24.71 -18.49 17.32
C ALA A 701 25.51 -17.25 16.86
N LEU A 702 26.24 -17.33 15.73
CA LEU A 702 26.98 -16.19 15.22
C LEU A 702 26.01 -15.08 14.76
N PRO A 703 26.22 -13.82 15.18
CA PRO A 703 25.44 -12.67 14.70
C PRO A 703 25.98 -12.20 13.34
N GLU A 704 26.09 -13.13 12.41
CA GLU A 704 26.58 -12.93 11.04
C GLU A 704 25.42 -13.10 10.05
N HIS A 705 25.59 -12.60 8.82
CA HIS A 705 24.60 -12.84 7.77
C HIS A 705 24.39 -14.35 7.59
N ARG A 706 23.13 -14.79 7.38
CA ARG A 706 22.80 -16.22 7.30
C ARG A 706 23.62 -17.01 6.25
N PHE A 707 24.06 -16.38 5.16
CA PHE A 707 24.94 -17.04 4.18
C PHE A 707 26.37 -17.22 4.69
N VAL A 708 26.84 -16.34 5.58
CA VAL A 708 28.08 -16.58 6.33
C VAL A 708 27.89 -17.79 7.24
N VAL A 709 26.79 -17.84 7.99
CA VAL A 709 26.45 -18.98 8.86
C VAL A 709 26.34 -20.29 8.07
N ALA A 710 25.63 -20.30 6.93
CA ALA A 710 25.49 -21.46 6.05
C ALA A 710 26.84 -21.93 5.47
N ALA A 711 27.67 -21.00 4.97
CA ALA A 711 28.99 -21.33 4.45
C ALA A 711 29.90 -21.94 5.54
N LEU A 712 29.80 -21.47 6.79
CA LEU A 712 30.53 -22.02 7.92
C LEU A 712 30.02 -23.40 8.32
N HIS A 713 28.70 -23.64 8.30
CA HIS A 713 28.13 -24.99 8.48
C HIS A 713 28.63 -25.94 7.39
N LEU A 714 28.62 -25.50 6.13
CA LEU A 714 29.15 -26.29 5.02
C LEU A 714 30.65 -26.57 5.22
N ALA A 715 31.45 -25.58 5.59
CA ALA A 715 32.87 -25.76 5.88
C ALA A 715 33.14 -26.67 7.10
N ASN A 716 32.19 -26.78 8.03
CA ASN A 716 32.19 -27.74 9.16
C ASN A 716 31.61 -29.11 8.79
N ASP A 717 31.34 -29.38 7.51
CA ASP A 717 30.75 -30.64 7.02
C ASP A 717 29.32 -30.90 7.52
N ASP A 718 28.65 -29.85 8.03
CA ASP A 718 27.27 -29.88 8.51
C ASP A 718 26.30 -29.55 7.37
N ILE A 719 26.16 -30.52 6.46
CA ILE A 719 25.38 -30.36 5.22
C ILE A 719 23.92 -30.03 5.52
N TYR A 720 23.30 -30.69 6.51
CA TYR A 720 21.91 -30.44 6.89
C TYR A 720 21.68 -28.99 7.34
N ALA A 721 22.52 -28.47 8.24
CA ALA A 721 22.34 -27.09 8.70
C ALA A 721 22.61 -26.06 7.60
N CYS A 722 23.57 -26.32 6.70
CA CYS A 722 23.73 -25.51 5.50
C CYS A 722 22.44 -25.53 4.67
N HIS A 723 21.98 -26.72 4.29
CA HIS A 723 20.79 -26.93 3.47
C HIS A 723 19.56 -26.25 4.06
N ASP A 724 19.27 -26.43 5.35
CA ASP A 724 18.14 -25.80 6.03
C ASP A 724 18.16 -24.27 5.94
N ILE A 725 19.35 -23.66 6.00
CA ILE A 725 19.51 -22.21 5.90
C ILE A 725 19.31 -21.75 4.45
N VAL A 726 19.94 -22.41 3.48
CA VAL A 726 19.92 -21.96 2.08
C VAL A 726 18.64 -22.34 1.33
N GLN A 727 17.92 -23.36 1.80
CA GLN A 727 16.61 -23.76 1.27
C GLN A 727 15.56 -22.64 1.43
N ALA A 728 15.73 -21.77 2.42
CA ALA A 728 14.85 -20.60 2.58
C ALA A 728 14.97 -19.59 1.42
N ASP A 729 16.00 -19.72 0.57
CA ASP A 729 16.42 -18.73 -0.43
C ASP A 729 16.67 -19.33 -1.82
N GLU A 730 16.03 -20.46 -2.14
CA GLU A 730 16.14 -21.08 -3.45
C GLU A 730 15.85 -20.08 -4.59
N GLY A 731 16.75 -19.98 -5.56
CA GLY A 731 16.70 -19.00 -6.64
C GLY A 731 17.51 -17.72 -6.39
N GLU A 732 18.03 -17.49 -5.19
CA GLU A 732 19.09 -16.53 -4.94
C GLU A 732 20.45 -17.13 -5.38
N PRO A 733 21.27 -16.43 -6.19
CA PRO A 733 22.47 -17.02 -6.78
C PRO A 733 23.51 -17.60 -5.80
N THR A 734 23.67 -17.01 -4.61
CA THR A 734 24.58 -17.51 -3.56
C THR A 734 24.00 -18.74 -2.86
N ALA A 735 22.70 -18.77 -2.57
CA ALA A 735 22.01 -19.96 -2.07
C ALA A 735 22.07 -21.12 -3.07
N ASP A 736 21.79 -20.86 -4.36
CA ASP A 736 21.90 -21.85 -5.43
C ASP A 736 23.34 -22.40 -5.55
N LEU A 737 24.36 -21.56 -5.33
CA LEU A 737 25.76 -22.02 -5.28
C LEU A 737 26.02 -22.94 -4.11
N MET A 738 25.52 -22.59 -2.91
CA MET A 738 25.67 -23.43 -1.73
C MET A 738 24.93 -24.76 -1.88
N HIS A 739 23.73 -24.78 -2.48
CA HIS A 739 23.02 -26.01 -2.86
C HIS A 739 23.85 -26.87 -3.82
N ALA A 740 24.44 -26.24 -4.84
CA ALA A 740 25.28 -26.96 -5.80
C ALA A 740 26.51 -27.61 -5.14
N LEU A 741 27.17 -26.88 -4.23
CA LEU A 741 28.35 -27.35 -3.51
C LEU A 741 27.99 -28.41 -2.46
N LEU A 742 26.91 -28.22 -1.68
CA LEU A 742 26.52 -29.16 -0.64
C LEU A 742 26.06 -30.50 -1.21
N HIS A 743 25.29 -30.52 -2.30
CA HIS A 743 24.87 -31.78 -2.92
C HIS A 743 26.04 -32.53 -3.57
N ARG A 744 27.05 -31.81 -4.08
CA ARG A 744 28.29 -32.44 -4.54
C ARG A 744 28.98 -33.18 -3.39
N ARG A 745 28.94 -32.61 -2.18
CA ARG A 745 29.50 -33.20 -0.95
C ARG A 745 28.62 -34.25 -0.30
N GLU A 746 27.34 -34.34 -0.65
CA GLU A 746 26.50 -35.50 -0.32
C GLU A 746 26.81 -36.72 -1.20
N GLY A 747 27.45 -36.51 -2.35
CA GLY A 747 27.58 -37.52 -3.39
C GLY A 747 26.43 -37.48 -4.40
N ASP A 748 25.55 -36.48 -4.32
CA ASP A 748 24.43 -36.29 -5.26
C ASP A 748 24.85 -35.40 -6.43
N ALA A 749 25.53 -36.03 -7.39
CA ALA A 749 26.01 -35.37 -8.60
C ALA A 749 24.87 -34.82 -9.46
N PHE A 750 23.70 -35.45 -9.45
CA PHE A 750 22.56 -35.02 -10.24
C PHE A 750 21.99 -33.70 -9.70
N ASN A 751 21.69 -33.65 -8.39
CA ASN A 751 21.19 -32.43 -7.77
C ASN A 751 22.24 -31.31 -7.79
N SER A 752 23.52 -31.61 -7.58
CA SER A 752 24.59 -30.61 -7.73
C SER A 752 24.56 -29.93 -9.11
N LYS A 753 24.44 -30.73 -10.19
CA LYS A 753 24.35 -30.19 -11.57
C LYS A 753 23.03 -29.46 -11.83
N TYR A 754 21.93 -29.89 -11.21
CA TYR A 754 20.65 -29.19 -11.28
C TYR A 754 20.78 -27.75 -10.74
N TRP A 755 21.37 -27.58 -9.56
CA TRP A 755 21.57 -26.26 -8.96
C TRP A 755 22.55 -25.39 -9.75
N PHE A 756 23.65 -25.95 -10.26
CA PHE A 756 24.50 -25.22 -11.23
C PHE A 756 23.75 -24.81 -12.50
N SER A 757 22.68 -25.51 -12.90
CA SER A 757 21.87 -25.14 -14.08
C SER A 757 20.91 -23.99 -13.80
N ARG A 758 20.42 -23.85 -12.55
CA ARG A 758 19.51 -22.77 -12.15
C ARG A 758 20.22 -21.44 -11.95
N MET A 759 21.48 -21.49 -11.56
CA MET A 759 22.29 -20.31 -11.29
C MET A 759 22.53 -19.48 -12.56
N ARG A 760 22.04 -18.24 -12.58
CA ARG A 760 22.19 -17.33 -13.74
C ARG A 760 23.61 -16.80 -13.89
N ARG A 761 24.21 -16.30 -12.80
CA ARG A 761 25.61 -15.82 -12.73
C ARG A 761 26.00 -15.60 -11.26
N HIS A 762 27.14 -16.14 -10.84
CA HIS A 762 27.69 -15.89 -9.49
C HIS A 762 29.18 -15.53 -9.60
N ALA A 763 29.68 -14.66 -8.71
CA ALA A 763 31.07 -14.19 -8.75
C ALA A 763 32.08 -15.35 -8.65
N LEU A 764 31.80 -16.33 -7.79
CA LEU A 764 32.60 -17.55 -7.63
C LEU A 764 32.32 -18.64 -8.68
N CYS A 765 31.26 -18.49 -9.50
CA CYS A 765 30.92 -19.45 -10.53
C CYS A 765 30.54 -18.71 -11.83
N PRO A 766 31.54 -18.15 -12.55
CA PRO A 766 31.29 -17.39 -13.76
C PRO A 766 30.88 -18.30 -14.94
N GLN A 767 31.23 -19.59 -14.88
CA GLN A 767 30.95 -20.59 -15.93
C GLN A 767 30.37 -21.87 -15.31
N PRO A 768 29.04 -21.98 -15.18
CA PRO A 768 28.40 -23.17 -14.60
C PRO A 768 28.72 -24.47 -15.36
N VAL A 769 29.04 -24.39 -16.65
CA VAL A 769 29.46 -25.54 -17.47
C VAL A 769 30.76 -26.16 -16.94
N GLU A 770 31.75 -25.35 -16.57
CA GLU A 770 33.02 -25.84 -16.01
C GLU A 770 32.83 -26.41 -14.60
N ALA A 771 31.94 -25.81 -13.80
CA ALA A 771 31.59 -26.34 -12.50
C ALA A 771 30.94 -27.73 -12.58
N LYS A 772 30.06 -27.96 -13.57
CA LYS A 772 29.48 -29.29 -13.83
C LYS A 772 30.52 -30.33 -14.25
N LYS A 773 31.53 -29.96 -15.05
CA LYS A 773 32.66 -30.85 -15.37
C LYS A 773 33.45 -31.22 -14.11
N PHE A 774 33.58 -30.28 -13.18
CA PHE A 774 34.23 -30.56 -11.90
C PHE A 774 33.39 -31.50 -11.02
N VAL A 775 32.06 -31.39 -11.02
CA VAL A 775 31.17 -32.40 -10.39
C VAL A 775 31.48 -33.80 -10.95
N ASP A 776 31.60 -33.94 -12.28
CA ASP A 776 31.95 -35.22 -12.90
C ASP A 776 33.32 -35.75 -12.47
N ALA A 777 34.32 -34.87 -12.31
CA ALA A 777 35.63 -35.24 -11.80
C ALA A 777 35.58 -35.71 -10.34
N CYS A 778 34.78 -35.06 -9.49
CA CYS A 778 34.53 -35.50 -8.12
C CYS A 778 33.86 -36.89 -8.09
N SER A 779 32.86 -37.14 -8.95
CA SER A 779 32.20 -38.45 -9.04
C SER A 779 33.14 -39.57 -9.47
N ARG A 780 34.11 -39.28 -10.35
CA ARG A 780 35.16 -40.23 -10.76
C ARG A 780 36.32 -40.34 -9.77
N ARG A 781 36.40 -39.42 -8.80
CA ARG A 781 37.50 -39.31 -7.83
C ARG A 781 38.85 -39.09 -8.52
N ASP A 782 38.87 -38.23 -9.52
CA ASP A 782 40.08 -37.84 -10.25
C ASP A 782 41.13 -37.23 -9.29
N GLU A 783 42.41 -37.23 -9.65
CA GLU A 783 43.47 -36.71 -8.77
C GLU A 783 43.32 -35.20 -8.50
N GLY A 784 43.55 -34.74 -7.27
CA GLY A 784 43.51 -33.32 -6.87
C GLY A 784 42.13 -32.72 -6.63
N VAL A 785 41.04 -33.49 -6.81
CA VAL A 785 39.66 -32.99 -6.61
C VAL A 785 39.32 -32.65 -5.16
N VAL A 786 39.97 -33.31 -4.19
CA VAL A 786 39.80 -33.04 -2.75
C VAL A 786 40.29 -31.64 -2.42
N ASP A 787 41.52 -31.32 -2.83
CA ASP A 787 42.15 -30.02 -2.58
C ASP A 787 41.39 -28.90 -3.28
N LYS A 788 41.01 -29.10 -4.55
CA LYS A 788 40.21 -28.12 -5.29
C LYS A 788 38.84 -27.87 -4.66
N GLN A 789 38.15 -28.90 -4.19
CA GLN A 789 36.88 -28.73 -3.47
C GLN A 789 37.08 -27.96 -2.16
N TRP A 790 38.20 -28.18 -1.48
CA TRP A 790 38.52 -27.47 -0.25
C TRP A 790 38.85 -25.99 -0.50
N ASP A 791 39.54 -25.69 -1.60
CA ASP A 791 39.80 -24.31 -2.02
C ASP A 791 38.51 -23.58 -2.44
N GLU A 792 37.58 -24.25 -3.14
CA GLU A 792 36.26 -23.67 -3.45
C GLU A 792 35.47 -23.32 -2.17
N LEU A 793 35.59 -24.11 -1.10
CA LEU A 793 34.97 -23.81 0.20
C LEU A 793 35.66 -22.64 0.93
N ARG A 794 36.99 -22.54 0.86
CA ARG A 794 37.74 -21.38 1.37
C ARG A 794 37.33 -20.11 0.65
N GLU A 795 37.24 -20.15 -0.68
CA GLU A 795 36.81 -19.03 -1.49
C GLU A 795 35.36 -18.66 -1.19
N LEU A 796 34.46 -19.64 -1.03
CA LEU A 796 33.08 -19.39 -0.60
C LEU A 796 33.03 -18.65 0.72
N VAL A 797 33.68 -19.19 1.77
CA VAL A 797 33.65 -18.57 3.11
C VAL A 797 34.31 -17.20 3.09
N SER A 798 35.43 -17.03 2.40
CA SER A 798 36.08 -15.71 2.25
C SER A 798 35.16 -14.72 1.53
N TRP A 799 34.54 -15.13 0.44
CA TRP A 799 33.70 -14.27 -0.38
C TRP A 799 32.42 -13.86 0.34
N VAL A 800 31.70 -14.79 0.99
CA VAL A 800 30.54 -14.40 1.81
C VAL A 800 30.98 -13.58 3.01
N ARG A 801 32.15 -13.91 3.56
CA ARG A 801 33.01 -13.20 4.51
C ARG A 801 33.35 -11.74 4.19
N VAL A 802 33.17 -11.33 2.93
CA VAL A 802 33.52 -9.99 2.41
C VAL A 802 32.28 -9.32 1.84
N THR A 803 31.45 -10.09 1.16
CA THR A 803 30.24 -9.64 0.46
C THR A 803 29.09 -9.40 1.43
N PHE A 804 28.98 -10.23 2.46
CA PHE A 804 27.91 -10.17 3.46
C PHE A 804 28.41 -9.84 4.87
N THR A 805 29.71 -9.65 5.06
CA THR A 805 30.19 -8.87 6.20
C THR A 805 29.78 -7.44 6.03
N SER A 806 29.09 -6.92 7.04
CA SER A 806 29.09 -5.48 7.28
C SER A 806 30.54 -4.97 7.24
N PRO A 807 30.91 -3.96 6.42
CA PRO A 807 32.10 -3.17 6.72
C PRO A 807 32.06 -2.69 8.16
#